data_AF-A0A968ZMA7-F1
#
_entry.id   AF-A0A968ZMA7-F1
#
_cell.length_a   1.000
_cell.length_b   1.000
_cell.length_c   1.000
_cell.angle_alpha   90.00
_cell.angle_beta   90.00
_cell.angle_gamma   90.00
#
_symmetry.space_group_name_H-M   'P 1'
#
loop_
_entity.id
_entity.type
_entity.pdbx_description
1 polymer ?
#
loop_
_entity_poly.entity_id
_entity_poly.type
_entity_poly.pdbx_seq_one_letter_code
_entity_poly.pdbx_strand_id
1 'polypeptide(L)'
;MSDIFTLEILHTADQEAGIPALIDAPNFSAVLNALKAQDLGNDGKADNTLVLSSGDAFIPGLVYDASERVFGAKGRADILIQNELGFQAIALGNHEFDNGTAVLAGLIAGATDDPTTPEVDESFVGSAFPYLSANLDFSTDANLAPLVVPDGQAPRPNSLAASVVIDVNGESIGVVGATTPTITSISSAGNVTVLPADFDGDPTDEQIDALAAEIQKDVDALLEANPGLNKVVLLSHMQQISIEQRLATRLTGVDVIMAGGSNTILTDETDRLRPGDTSQGEYPIFTTGADGNPIAIINTDGNYQYVGRLVIDFDANGNIITDSYDADVSGAYAADEQGVADLNAQGLVDPEIQAIVDSLREVIIEAESNVFGISDVYLDGTRASVRIEETNLGNLTADANLALAKAVDQSVVISLKNGGGIRDDIGRVIVPAGGTGAAEELPNEAVFDAEGNLVKPEGGISQTDIANTLAFNNDLTLLTVTAIELLALVEHGVAATTADDANTQGRFPQIAGFSFSYDVSLPPGDRVLSLAIEDEAGNDLDVVVRNGEIVGDASRTFRMVTLGFLADGGDFYPFPTGDATNRVDLETEQRTGAATFANDGTEQDALAEYLFNNFFEGNEPFNSPETTRAEDTRIQNLAFREDSVIDGGGGSGLEVITGDDGNNTIAGGDGAQEIRGLGGDDILRGDGNSRSSKAGGVGGDDIIFGGAGNDRIGGKGGNDTLFGEEGNDRIWGDDGDDILYGGLGNDILTGDDFSGGQGSDIFVLAAGEGTDTITDFEVGIDFIGLAGGLSFGSLSLTQQGNKTIVAFADETLAELLGVSGLSESSFMTI
;
A
#
# COMPACT_ATOMS: atom_id res chain seq x y z
N MET A 1 -25.08 -51.15 11.82
CA MET A 1 -23.92 -50.25 11.67
C MET A 1 -24.51 -49.04 10.98
N SER A 2 -24.38 -47.86 11.59
CA SER A 2 -24.70 -46.62 10.87
C SER A 2 -23.80 -46.58 9.64
N ASP A 3 -24.37 -46.30 8.46
CA ASP A 3 -23.59 -46.19 7.24
C ASP A 3 -22.72 -44.93 7.38
N ILE A 4 -21.41 -45.12 7.53
CA ILE A 4 -20.40 -44.06 7.57
C ILE A 4 -19.99 -43.78 6.13
N PHE A 5 -19.89 -42.50 5.77
CA PHE A 5 -19.41 -42.06 4.46
C PHE A 5 -18.14 -41.22 4.64
N THR A 6 -17.00 -41.74 4.21
CA THR A 6 -15.74 -41.00 4.18
C THR A 6 -15.70 -40.17 2.91
N LEU A 7 -15.49 -38.85 3.04
CA LEU A 7 -15.32 -37.92 1.93
C LEU A 7 -13.88 -37.41 1.91
N GLU A 8 -13.29 -37.35 0.72
CA GLU A 8 -12.04 -36.63 0.47
C GLU A 8 -12.34 -35.34 -0.30
N ILE A 9 -11.80 -34.23 0.17
CA ILE A 9 -11.85 -32.94 -0.52
C ILE A 9 -10.41 -32.52 -0.78
N LEU A 10 -10.04 -32.47 -2.06
CA LEU A 10 -8.81 -31.84 -2.54
C LEU A 10 -9.14 -30.41 -2.96
N HIS A 11 -8.40 -29.45 -2.43
CA HIS A 11 -8.78 -28.05 -2.57
C HIS A 11 -7.62 -27.08 -2.65
N THR A 12 -7.96 -25.87 -3.08
CA THR A 12 -7.09 -24.70 -3.12
C THR A 12 -7.96 -23.43 -3.11
N ALA A 13 -7.35 -22.30 -2.87
CA ALA A 13 -7.88 -20.99 -3.18
C ALA A 13 -6.76 -20.15 -3.81
N ASP A 14 -7.08 -18.94 -4.26
CA ASP A 14 -6.11 -17.87 -4.50
C ASP A 14 -5.00 -18.25 -5.49
N GLN A 15 -5.34 -18.97 -6.57
CA GLN A 15 -4.34 -19.43 -7.53
C GLN A 15 -3.54 -18.30 -8.19
N GLU A 16 -4.12 -17.10 -8.33
CA GLU A 16 -3.43 -15.82 -8.59
C GLU A 16 -2.13 -15.97 -9.41
N ALA A 17 -2.22 -16.53 -10.62
CA ALA A 17 -1.06 -17.10 -11.31
C ALA A 17 0.04 -16.07 -11.67
N GLY A 18 0.89 -15.73 -10.70
CA GLY A 18 2.08 -14.92 -10.88
C GLY A 18 3.21 -15.72 -11.54
N ILE A 19 4.40 -15.13 -11.68
CA ILE A 19 5.55 -15.87 -12.24
C ILE A 19 5.85 -17.18 -11.49
N PRO A 20 5.72 -17.28 -10.15
CA PRO A 20 5.94 -18.55 -9.46
C PRO A 20 5.04 -19.70 -9.96
N ALA A 21 3.83 -19.41 -10.46
CA ALA A 21 2.91 -20.40 -11.02
C ALA A 21 3.51 -21.18 -12.20
N LEU A 22 4.48 -20.61 -12.93
CA LEU A 22 5.17 -21.31 -14.03
C LEU A 22 6.00 -22.50 -13.55
N ILE A 23 6.31 -22.57 -12.25
CA ILE A 23 6.97 -23.70 -11.59
C ILE A 23 5.96 -24.46 -10.73
N ASP A 24 5.14 -23.73 -9.99
CA ASP A 24 4.28 -24.30 -8.96
C ASP A 24 3.06 -25.01 -9.56
N ALA A 25 2.46 -24.55 -10.66
CA ALA A 25 1.29 -25.22 -11.27
C ALA A 25 1.60 -26.65 -11.77
N PRO A 26 2.73 -26.92 -12.48
CA PRO A 26 3.14 -28.29 -12.78
C PRO A 26 3.36 -29.16 -11.54
N ASN A 27 4.02 -28.65 -10.50
CA ASN A 27 4.25 -29.40 -9.27
C ASN A 27 2.94 -29.67 -8.52
N PHE A 28 2.05 -28.68 -8.45
CA PHE A 28 0.71 -28.80 -7.89
C PHE A 28 -0.07 -29.89 -8.62
N SER A 29 -0.02 -29.94 -9.96
CA SER A 29 -0.66 -31.01 -10.73
C SER A 29 -0.12 -32.40 -10.35
N ALA A 30 1.19 -32.52 -10.12
CA ALA A 30 1.80 -33.77 -9.71
C ALA A 30 1.35 -34.20 -8.31
N VAL A 31 1.36 -33.28 -7.33
CA VAL A 31 0.88 -33.52 -5.97
C VAL A 31 -0.60 -33.90 -5.99
N LEU A 32 -1.44 -33.12 -6.66
CA LEU A 32 -2.87 -33.39 -6.80
C LEU A 32 -3.14 -34.76 -7.42
N ASN A 33 -2.46 -35.10 -8.52
CA ASN A 33 -2.59 -36.39 -9.19
C ASN A 33 -2.11 -37.55 -8.32
N ALA A 34 -1.06 -37.35 -7.51
CA ALA A 34 -0.58 -38.35 -6.58
C ALA A 34 -1.60 -38.61 -5.46
N LEU A 35 -2.20 -37.56 -4.89
CA LEU A 35 -3.23 -37.66 -3.85
C LEU A 35 -4.48 -38.36 -4.39
N LYS A 36 -4.99 -37.93 -5.56
CA LYS A 36 -6.12 -38.57 -6.27
C LYS A 36 -5.92 -40.08 -6.53
N ALA A 37 -4.67 -40.51 -6.69
CA ALA A 37 -4.34 -41.90 -7.00
C ALA A 37 -4.18 -42.80 -5.76
N GLN A 38 -4.20 -42.24 -4.55
CA GLN A 38 -4.15 -43.01 -3.32
C GLN A 38 -5.46 -43.82 -3.14
N ASP A 39 -5.36 -44.93 -2.40
CA ASP A 39 -6.48 -45.79 -2.00
C ASP A 39 -6.48 -45.81 -0.47
N LEU A 40 -7.11 -44.80 0.13
CA LEU A 40 -7.13 -44.61 1.58
C LEU A 40 -7.77 -45.81 2.29
N GLY A 41 -8.84 -46.35 1.70
CA GLY A 41 -9.55 -47.54 2.20
C GLY A 41 -8.76 -48.85 2.06
N ASN A 42 -7.69 -48.86 1.26
CA ASN A 42 -6.97 -50.07 0.83
C ASN A 42 -7.91 -51.17 0.31
N ASP A 43 -9.00 -50.78 -0.35
CA ASP A 43 -10.07 -51.68 -0.78
C ASP A 43 -10.11 -51.89 -2.30
N GLY A 44 -9.21 -51.22 -3.02
CA GLY A 44 -9.07 -51.26 -4.48
C GLY A 44 -10.17 -50.52 -5.23
N LYS A 45 -10.95 -49.66 -4.56
CA LYS A 45 -11.89 -48.73 -5.19
C LYS A 45 -11.32 -47.31 -5.14
N ALA A 46 -11.86 -46.45 -6.00
CA ALA A 46 -11.58 -45.02 -5.91
C ALA A 46 -12.22 -44.45 -4.65
N ASP A 47 -11.49 -43.56 -3.99
CA ASP A 47 -11.99 -42.79 -2.87
C ASP A 47 -13.12 -41.83 -3.32
N ASN A 48 -13.88 -41.33 -2.35
CA ASN A 48 -14.98 -40.40 -2.60
C ASN A 48 -14.44 -38.97 -2.68
N THR A 49 -13.78 -38.65 -3.79
CA THR A 49 -13.01 -37.40 -3.94
C THR A 49 -13.81 -36.28 -4.59
N LEU A 50 -13.72 -35.08 -4.00
CA LEU A 50 -14.06 -33.80 -4.61
C LEU A 50 -12.79 -32.99 -4.91
N VAL A 51 -12.83 -32.21 -5.98
CA VAL A 51 -11.77 -31.28 -6.37
C VAL A 51 -12.40 -29.91 -6.60
N LEU A 52 -12.16 -28.97 -5.70
CA LEU A 52 -12.86 -27.68 -5.64
C LEU A 52 -11.86 -26.54 -5.42
N SER A 53 -12.26 -25.32 -5.82
CA SER A 53 -11.45 -24.12 -5.65
C SER A 53 -12.27 -22.96 -5.09
N SER A 54 -11.68 -22.14 -4.23
CA SER A 54 -12.36 -20.97 -3.65
C SER A 54 -11.84 -19.64 -4.21
N GLY A 55 -12.16 -19.36 -5.48
CA GLY A 55 -11.92 -18.05 -6.11
C GLY A 55 -10.48 -17.71 -6.48
N ASP A 56 -10.33 -16.59 -7.19
CA ASP A 56 -9.07 -16.04 -7.70
C ASP A 56 -8.24 -17.05 -8.49
N ALA A 57 -8.92 -17.70 -9.44
CA ALA A 57 -8.33 -18.67 -10.36
C ALA A 57 -7.26 -18.05 -11.30
N PHE A 58 -7.27 -16.72 -11.44
CA PHE A 58 -6.30 -15.92 -12.18
C PHE A 58 -6.22 -14.50 -11.61
N ILE A 59 -5.11 -13.82 -11.87
CA ILE A 59 -4.89 -12.41 -11.54
C ILE A 59 -4.28 -11.70 -12.77
N PRO A 60 -4.65 -10.46 -13.09
CA PRO A 60 -3.93 -9.68 -14.09
C PRO A 60 -2.44 -9.56 -13.74
N GLY A 61 -1.57 -9.73 -14.73
CA GLY A 61 -0.13 -9.76 -14.53
C GLY A 61 0.61 -10.39 -15.71
N LEU A 62 1.90 -10.67 -15.56
CA LEU A 62 2.75 -11.16 -16.66
C LEU A 62 2.26 -12.48 -17.28
N VAL A 63 1.82 -13.45 -16.47
CA VAL A 63 1.29 -14.73 -16.97
C VAL A 63 -0.04 -14.53 -17.71
N TYR A 64 -0.95 -13.77 -17.10
CA TYR A 64 -2.24 -13.40 -17.66
C TYR A 64 -2.09 -12.67 -19.00
N ASP A 65 -1.13 -11.75 -19.11
CA ASP A 65 -0.86 -10.98 -20.32
C ASP A 65 -0.14 -11.81 -21.38
N ALA A 66 0.82 -12.65 -20.99
CA ALA A 66 1.50 -13.57 -21.90
C ALA A 66 0.52 -14.55 -22.56
N SER A 67 -0.58 -14.89 -21.87
CA SER A 67 -1.64 -15.72 -22.43
C SER A 67 -2.23 -15.15 -23.73
N GLU A 68 -2.26 -13.84 -23.94
CA GLU A 68 -2.78 -13.26 -25.18
C GLU A 68 -1.94 -13.67 -26.39
N ARG A 69 -0.61 -13.67 -26.24
CA ARG A 69 0.31 -13.99 -27.33
C ARG A 69 0.31 -15.48 -27.65
N VAL A 70 0.08 -16.34 -26.66
CA VAL A 70 0.11 -17.80 -26.81
C VAL A 70 -1.26 -18.36 -27.18
N PHE A 71 -2.33 -17.90 -26.52
CA PHE A 71 -3.67 -18.48 -26.56
C PHE A 71 -4.73 -17.51 -27.10
N GLY A 72 -4.32 -16.36 -27.64
CA GLY A 72 -5.18 -15.43 -28.39
C GLY A 72 -6.04 -14.49 -27.53
N ALA A 73 -6.04 -14.63 -26.20
CA ALA A 73 -6.58 -13.65 -25.27
C ALA A 73 -5.93 -13.79 -23.88
N LYS A 74 -5.91 -12.69 -23.13
CA LYS A 74 -5.42 -12.66 -21.75
C LYS A 74 -6.23 -13.59 -20.85
N GLY A 75 -5.60 -14.26 -19.89
CA GLY A 75 -6.24 -15.16 -18.92
C GLY A 75 -6.71 -16.53 -19.41
N ARG A 76 -6.60 -16.84 -20.71
CA ARG A 76 -7.01 -18.15 -21.25
C ARG A 76 -6.14 -19.29 -20.74
N ALA A 77 -4.83 -19.06 -20.60
CA ALA A 77 -3.90 -20.04 -20.06
C ALA A 77 -4.31 -20.50 -18.66
N ASP A 78 -4.73 -19.57 -17.80
CA ASP A 78 -5.20 -19.87 -16.45
C ASP A 78 -6.41 -20.79 -16.48
N ILE A 79 -7.44 -20.44 -17.27
CA ILE A 79 -8.63 -21.28 -17.42
C ILE A 79 -8.28 -22.68 -17.96
N LEU A 80 -7.33 -22.78 -18.90
CA LEU A 80 -6.86 -24.07 -19.40
C LEU A 80 -6.16 -24.88 -18.30
N ILE A 81 -5.32 -24.26 -17.48
CA ILE A 81 -4.70 -24.94 -16.32
C ILE A 81 -5.77 -25.42 -15.34
N GLN A 82 -6.77 -24.58 -15.01
CA GLN A 82 -7.86 -24.97 -14.12
C GLN A 82 -8.68 -26.15 -14.70
N ASN A 83 -8.89 -26.17 -16.02
CA ASN A 83 -9.57 -27.27 -16.71
C ASN A 83 -8.78 -28.58 -16.58
N GLU A 84 -7.46 -28.55 -16.79
CA GLU A 84 -6.60 -29.74 -16.67
C GLU A 84 -6.47 -30.24 -15.22
N LEU A 85 -6.47 -29.35 -14.23
CA LEU A 85 -6.52 -29.74 -12.81
C LEU A 85 -7.83 -30.47 -12.43
N GLY A 86 -8.87 -30.31 -13.26
CA GLY A 86 -10.12 -31.04 -13.14
C GLY A 86 -11.00 -30.54 -12.01
N PHE A 87 -10.99 -29.23 -11.75
CA PHE A 87 -11.92 -28.62 -10.79
C PHE A 87 -13.37 -28.86 -11.20
N GLN A 88 -14.21 -29.20 -10.23
CA GLN A 88 -15.62 -29.52 -10.46
C GLN A 88 -16.54 -28.31 -10.28
N ALA A 89 -16.10 -27.33 -9.50
CA ALA A 89 -16.70 -26.01 -9.32
C ALA A 89 -15.66 -25.07 -8.70
N ILE A 90 -15.76 -23.79 -9.01
CA ILE A 90 -14.90 -22.73 -8.46
C ILE A 90 -15.79 -21.60 -7.94
N ALA A 91 -15.56 -21.07 -6.73
CA ALA A 91 -16.23 -19.83 -6.30
C ALA A 91 -15.72 -18.63 -7.12
N LEU A 92 -16.52 -17.58 -7.26
CA LEU A 92 -15.98 -16.29 -7.74
C LEU A 92 -15.22 -15.61 -6.61
N GLY A 93 -13.97 -15.21 -6.87
CA GLY A 93 -13.21 -14.26 -6.08
C GLY A 93 -13.30 -12.84 -6.65
N ASN A 94 -12.45 -11.94 -6.16
CA ASN A 94 -12.41 -10.55 -6.64
C ASN A 94 -11.62 -10.41 -7.94
N HIS A 95 -10.50 -11.10 -8.10
CA HIS A 95 -9.60 -10.91 -9.24
C HIS A 95 -10.20 -11.39 -10.57
N GLU A 96 -11.23 -12.25 -10.52
CA GLU A 96 -12.07 -12.55 -11.69
C GLU A 96 -12.69 -11.31 -12.34
N PHE A 97 -12.90 -10.23 -11.58
CA PHE A 97 -13.61 -9.03 -12.03
C PHE A 97 -12.69 -7.86 -12.40
N ASP A 98 -11.37 -7.97 -12.25
CA ASP A 98 -10.46 -6.81 -12.36
C ASP A 98 -10.53 -6.12 -13.72
N ASN A 99 -10.59 -6.92 -14.79
CA ASN A 99 -10.73 -6.44 -16.16
C ASN A 99 -12.20 -6.30 -16.61
N GLY A 100 -13.14 -6.37 -15.67
CA GLY A 100 -14.56 -6.17 -15.86
C GLY A 100 -15.34 -7.38 -16.38
N THR A 101 -16.66 -7.30 -16.27
CA THR A 101 -17.59 -8.42 -16.51
C THR A 101 -17.59 -8.95 -17.94
N ALA A 102 -17.19 -8.14 -18.93
CA ALA A 102 -17.08 -8.55 -20.32
C ALA A 102 -15.92 -9.53 -20.55
N VAL A 103 -14.77 -9.26 -19.93
CA VAL A 103 -13.58 -10.11 -20.03
C VAL A 103 -13.82 -11.43 -19.30
N LEU A 104 -14.34 -11.36 -18.08
CA LEU A 104 -14.75 -12.54 -17.30
C LEU A 104 -15.75 -13.42 -18.08
N ALA A 105 -16.79 -12.82 -18.66
CA ALA A 105 -17.77 -13.56 -19.46
C ALA A 105 -17.11 -14.28 -20.66
N GLY A 106 -16.12 -13.66 -21.30
CA GLY A 106 -15.37 -14.27 -22.40
C GLY A 106 -14.52 -15.48 -21.96
N LEU A 107 -13.92 -15.41 -20.77
CA LEU A 107 -13.15 -16.51 -20.18
C LEU A 107 -14.05 -17.68 -19.77
N ILE A 108 -15.21 -17.39 -19.17
CA ILE A 108 -16.19 -18.42 -18.80
C ILE A 108 -16.79 -19.08 -20.04
N ALA A 109 -17.30 -18.29 -20.98
CA ALA A 109 -18.09 -18.79 -22.11
C ALA A 109 -17.25 -19.53 -23.17
N GLY A 110 -15.96 -19.19 -23.28
CA GLY A 110 -15.12 -19.63 -24.39
C GLY A 110 -15.42 -18.92 -25.71
N ALA A 111 -14.70 -19.28 -26.77
CA ALA A 111 -15.01 -18.80 -28.11
C ALA A 111 -16.13 -19.66 -28.73
N THR A 112 -17.14 -19.03 -29.32
CA THR A 112 -18.14 -19.74 -30.13
C THR A 112 -17.70 -19.80 -31.59
N ASP A 113 -17.83 -20.97 -32.22
CA ASP A 113 -17.59 -21.24 -33.64
C ASP A 113 -18.32 -20.21 -34.54
N ASP A 114 -17.61 -19.21 -35.06
CA ASP A 114 -18.12 -18.27 -36.07
C ASP A 114 -17.30 -18.40 -37.35
N PRO A 115 -17.84 -19.07 -38.40
CA PRO A 115 -17.12 -19.28 -39.66
C PRO A 115 -16.90 -17.99 -40.47
N THR A 116 -17.30 -16.84 -39.95
CA THR A 116 -17.07 -15.51 -40.54
C THR A 116 -15.96 -14.71 -39.86
N THR A 117 -15.44 -15.17 -38.71
CA THR A 117 -14.33 -14.54 -37.97
C THR A 117 -13.17 -15.52 -37.75
N PRO A 118 -12.44 -15.89 -38.82
CA PRO A 118 -11.35 -16.88 -38.76
C PRO A 118 -10.08 -16.41 -38.03
N GLU A 119 -10.12 -15.22 -37.41
CA GLU A 119 -9.05 -14.68 -36.55
C GLU A 119 -9.30 -14.98 -35.07
N VAL A 120 -10.46 -15.53 -34.71
CA VAL A 120 -10.74 -15.98 -33.34
C VAL A 120 -10.11 -17.36 -33.15
N ASP A 121 -9.27 -17.52 -32.15
CA ASP A 121 -8.73 -18.82 -31.78
C ASP A 121 -9.85 -19.72 -31.22
N GLU A 122 -10.30 -20.64 -32.08
CA GLU A 122 -11.38 -21.63 -31.88
C GLU A 122 -10.97 -22.78 -30.94
N SER A 123 -9.74 -22.81 -30.42
CA SER A 123 -9.27 -23.87 -29.51
C SER A 123 -9.70 -23.68 -28.05
N PHE A 124 -10.13 -22.46 -27.67
CA PHE A 124 -10.51 -22.15 -26.29
C PHE A 124 -12.00 -22.41 -26.02
N VAL A 125 -12.26 -23.46 -25.25
CA VAL A 125 -13.62 -23.95 -24.92
C VAL A 125 -14.26 -23.25 -23.71
N GLY A 126 -13.57 -22.31 -23.06
CA GLY A 126 -14.00 -21.67 -21.81
C GLY A 126 -13.80 -22.57 -20.59
N SER A 127 -14.49 -22.25 -19.48
CA SER A 127 -14.35 -23.01 -18.23
C SER A 127 -15.05 -24.38 -18.32
N ALA A 128 -14.34 -25.44 -17.96
CA ALA A 128 -14.88 -26.81 -17.85
C ALA A 128 -15.78 -26.99 -16.60
N PHE A 129 -15.77 -25.99 -15.72
CA PHE A 129 -16.51 -25.93 -14.46
C PHE A 129 -17.47 -24.73 -14.44
N PRO A 130 -18.50 -24.77 -13.57
CA PRO A 130 -19.28 -23.59 -13.22
C PRO A 130 -18.53 -22.71 -12.21
N TYR A 131 -18.70 -21.40 -12.36
CA TYR A 131 -18.37 -20.43 -11.32
C TYR A 131 -19.56 -20.26 -10.38
N LEU A 132 -19.30 -20.21 -9.07
CA LEU A 132 -20.34 -20.19 -8.04
C LEU A 132 -20.33 -18.91 -7.21
N SER A 133 -21.51 -18.32 -6.98
CA SER A 133 -21.72 -17.30 -5.95
C SER A 133 -23.20 -17.12 -5.62
N ALA A 134 -23.58 -17.33 -4.36
CA ALA A 134 -24.95 -17.21 -3.85
C ALA A 134 -25.35 -15.75 -3.58
N ASN A 135 -24.37 -14.89 -3.33
CA ASN A 135 -24.59 -13.54 -2.84
C ASN A 135 -24.26 -12.47 -3.90
N LEU A 136 -24.10 -12.89 -5.16
CA LEU A 136 -24.02 -12.03 -6.34
C LEU A 136 -25.23 -12.28 -7.26
N ASP A 137 -25.96 -11.23 -7.60
CA ASP A 137 -27.03 -11.27 -8.60
C ASP A 137 -26.55 -10.69 -9.93
N PHE A 138 -26.39 -11.59 -10.91
CA PHE A 138 -25.90 -11.26 -12.26
C PHE A 138 -27.00 -10.74 -13.20
N SER A 139 -28.27 -10.74 -12.80
CA SER A 139 -29.41 -10.49 -13.71
C SER A 139 -29.41 -9.11 -14.36
N THR A 140 -28.73 -8.14 -13.74
CA THR A 140 -28.57 -6.77 -14.22
C THR A 140 -27.33 -6.54 -15.07
N ASP A 141 -26.38 -7.48 -15.09
CA ASP A 141 -25.17 -7.38 -15.89
C ASP A 141 -25.36 -7.99 -17.28
N ALA A 142 -25.13 -7.20 -18.33
CA ALA A 142 -25.39 -7.61 -19.70
C ALA A 142 -24.45 -8.71 -20.22
N ASN A 143 -23.27 -8.86 -19.62
CA ASN A 143 -22.25 -9.81 -20.05
C ASN A 143 -22.42 -11.16 -19.34
N LEU A 144 -22.69 -11.14 -18.03
CA LEU A 144 -22.76 -12.33 -17.19
C LEU A 144 -24.17 -12.95 -17.11
N ALA A 145 -25.25 -12.15 -17.21
CA ALA A 145 -26.62 -12.68 -17.17
C ALA A 145 -26.90 -13.84 -18.14
N PRO A 146 -26.36 -13.87 -19.37
CA PRO A 146 -26.55 -15.00 -20.29
C PRO A 146 -25.92 -16.32 -19.84
N LEU A 147 -24.95 -16.28 -18.92
CA LEU A 147 -24.21 -17.46 -18.43
C LEU A 147 -24.87 -18.12 -17.22
N VAL A 148 -25.83 -17.45 -16.59
CA VAL A 148 -26.55 -17.95 -15.41
C VAL A 148 -27.38 -19.18 -15.75
N VAL A 149 -27.29 -20.20 -14.90
CA VAL A 149 -28.05 -21.45 -14.99
C VAL A 149 -28.87 -21.69 -13.73
N PRO A 150 -29.87 -22.60 -13.75
CA PRO A 150 -30.59 -22.95 -12.54
C PRO A 150 -29.66 -23.55 -11.48
N ASP A 151 -29.87 -23.13 -10.24
CA ASP A 151 -29.11 -23.60 -9.08
C ASP A 151 -29.47 -25.03 -8.68
N GLY A 152 -28.60 -25.63 -7.86
CA GLY A 152 -28.77 -26.98 -7.31
C GLY A 152 -28.87 -28.07 -8.37
N GLN A 153 -28.30 -27.84 -9.56
CA GLN A 153 -28.19 -28.82 -10.64
C GLN A 153 -26.78 -29.42 -10.69
N ALA A 154 -26.58 -30.46 -11.51
CA ALA A 154 -25.23 -30.96 -11.78
C ALA A 154 -24.33 -29.86 -12.38
N PRO A 155 -23.02 -29.83 -12.07
CA PRO A 155 -22.09 -28.85 -12.62
C PRO A 155 -22.18 -28.75 -14.14
N ARG A 156 -22.21 -27.52 -14.65
CA ARG A 156 -22.23 -27.24 -16.09
C ARG A 156 -21.01 -26.40 -16.48
N PRO A 157 -20.24 -26.81 -17.49
CA PRO A 157 -19.23 -25.94 -18.09
C PRO A 157 -19.81 -24.60 -18.54
N ASN A 158 -18.96 -23.58 -18.64
CA ASN A 158 -19.30 -22.27 -19.21
C ASN A 158 -20.53 -21.63 -18.55
N SER A 159 -20.60 -21.66 -17.21
CA SER A 159 -21.80 -21.18 -16.52
C SER A 159 -21.57 -20.56 -15.15
N LEU A 160 -22.59 -19.82 -14.71
CA LEU A 160 -22.70 -19.20 -13.40
C LEU A 160 -23.91 -19.79 -12.65
N ALA A 161 -23.75 -20.09 -11.36
CA ALA A 161 -24.84 -20.52 -10.48
C ALA A 161 -24.57 -20.11 -9.03
N ALA A 162 -25.57 -20.12 -8.16
CA ALA A 162 -25.37 -20.03 -6.72
C ALA A 162 -24.85 -21.36 -6.13
N SER A 163 -25.35 -22.48 -6.66
CA SER A 163 -25.03 -23.82 -6.15
C SER A 163 -25.15 -24.93 -7.19
N VAL A 164 -24.48 -26.04 -6.93
CA VAL A 164 -24.53 -27.28 -7.73
C VAL A 164 -24.63 -28.51 -6.82
N VAL A 165 -25.02 -29.65 -7.41
CA VAL A 165 -25.03 -30.97 -6.76
C VAL A 165 -24.09 -31.90 -7.51
N ILE A 166 -23.09 -32.42 -6.80
CA ILE A 166 -22.09 -33.35 -7.34
C ILE A 166 -22.39 -34.76 -6.84
N ASP A 167 -22.41 -35.74 -7.74
CA ASP A 167 -22.48 -37.17 -7.37
C ASP A 167 -21.06 -37.69 -7.15
N VAL A 168 -20.82 -38.22 -5.95
CA VAL A 168 -19.55 -38.84 -5.57
C VAL A 168 -19.83 -40.30 -5.23
N ASN A 169 -19.61 -41.18 -6.20
CA ASN A 169 -19.83 -42.63 -6.09
C ASN A 169 -21.25 -43.00 -5.60
N GLY A 170 -22.28 -42.25 -6.00
CA GLY A 170 -23.68 -42.47 -5.64
C GLY A 170 -24.18 -41.72 -4.41
N GLU A 171 -23.34 -40.91 -3.76
CA GLU A 171 -23.74 -39.95 -2.72
C GLU A 171 -23.77 -38.54 -3.33
N SER A 172 -24.86 -37.80 -3.08
CA SER A 172 -24.99 -36.42 -3.53
C SER A 172 -24.35 -35.47 -2.51
N ILE A 173 -23.50 -34.56 -2.98
CA ILE A 173 -22.88 -33.49 -2.20
C ILE A 173 -23.30 -32.14 -2.80
N GLY A 174 -23.78 -31.24 -1.96
CA GLY A 174 -24.13 -29.88 -2.35
C GLY A 174 -22.90 -29.00 -2.30
N VAL A 175 -22.73 -28.14 -3.30
CA VAL A 175 -21.67 -27.13 -3.31
C VAL A 175 -22.29 -25.77 -3.56
N VAL A 176 -22.09 -24.83 -2.64
CA VAL A 176 -22.62 -23.45 -2.70
C VAL A 176 -21.42 -22.51 -2.79
N GLY A 177 -21.50 -21.47 -3.63
CA GLY A 177 -20.46 -20.44 -3.69
C GLY A 177 -20.84 -19.19 -2.89
N ALA A 178 -19.86 -18.42 -2.43
CA ALA A 178 -20.04 -17.09 -1.87
C ALA A 178 -18.81 -16.23 -2.13
N THR A 179 -19.03 -14.95 -2.39
CA THR A 179 -18.00 -13.97 -2.76
C THR A 179 -18.06 -12.77 -1.84
N THR A 180 -16.92 -12.15 -1.56
CA THR A 180 -16.84 -11.00 -0.67
C THR A 180 -17.80 -9.87 -1.08
N PRO A 181 -18.59 -9.32 -0.14
CA PRO A 181 -19.36 -8.10 -0.40
C PRO A 181 -18.50 -6.86 -0.66
N THR A 182 -17.19 -6.89 -0.41
CA THR A 182 -16.30 -5.76 -0.71
C THR A 182 -15.95 -5.63 -2.19
N ILE A 183 -16.41 -6.53 -3.06
CA ILE A 183 -15.91 -6.65 -4.44
C ILE A 183 -16.05 -5.38 -5.30
N THR A 184 -17.03 -4.53 -5.01
CA THR A 184 -17.22 -3.25 -5.74
C THR A 184 -16.15 -2.20 -5.43
N SER A 185 -15.49 -2.29 -4.26
CA SER A 185 -14.46 -1.36 -3.84
C SER A 185 -13.06 -1.83 -4.21
N ILE A 186 -12.88 -3.15 -4.43
CA ILE A 186 -11.58 -3.76 -4.73
C ILE A 186 -11.46 -4.28 -6.16
N SER A 187 -12.54 -4.33 -6.94
CA SER A 187 -12.51 -4.81 -8.33
C SER A 187 -13.59 -4.17 -9.22
N SER A 188 -13.62 -4.52 -10.51
CA SER A 188 -14.50 -3.94 -11.52
C SER A 188 -15.78 -4.77 -11.75
N ALA A 189 -16.56 -4.99 -10.69
CA ALA A 189 -17.78 -5.83 -10.70
C ALA A 189 -18.93 -5.36 -11.64
N GLY A 190 -18.81 -4.16 -12.22
CA GLY A 190 -19.75 -3.68 -13.24
C GLY A 190 -21.18 -3.48 -12.70
N ASN A 191 -22.17 -4.08 -13.38
CA ASN A 191 -23.58 -3.99 -12.98
C ASN A 191 -24.06 -5.23 -12.21
N VAL A 192 -23.15 -6.08 -11.72
CA VAL A 192 -23.51 -7.18 -10.82
C VAL A 192 -24.00 -6.59 -9.50
N THR A 193 -25.15 -7.07 -9.02
CA THR A 193 -25.69 -6.62 -7.74
C THR A 193 -25.08 -7.46 -6.62
N VAL A 194 -24.40 -6.79 -5.68
CA VAL A 194 -23.78 -7.44 -4.50
C VAL A 194 -24.77 -7.46 -3.35
N LEU A 195 -24.90 -8.62 -2.71
CA LEU A 195 -25.82 -8.84 -1.59
C LEU A 195 -25.03 -9.45 -0.40
N PRO A 196 -25.21 -8.96 0.84
CA PRO A 196 -25.78 -7.66 1.20
C PRO A 196 -24.96 -6.51 0.60
N ALA A 197 -25.38 -5.27 0.85
CA ALA A 197 -24.59 -4.11 0.44
C ALA A 197 -23.17 -4.16 1.02
N ASP A 198 -22.24 -3.55 0.29
CA ASP A 198 -20.80 -3.67 0.50
C ASP A 198 -20.32 -3.35 1.93
N PHE A 199 -19.21 -3.97 2.32
CA PHE A 199 -18.56 -3.72 3.60
C PHE A 199 -17.50 -2.62 3.47
N ASP A 200 -17.50 -1.65 4.39
CA ASP A 200 -16.42 -0.66 4.53
C ASP A 200 -15.41 -1.18 5.59
N GLY A 201 -14.54 -2.13 5.20
CA GLY A 201 -13.54 -2.73 6.10
C GLY A 201 -14.00 -4.00 6.81
N ASP A 202 -13.57 -4.23 8.07
CA ASP A 202 -13.97 -5.40 8.87
C ASP A 202 -15.48 -5.33 9.22
N PRO A 203 -16.30 -6.28 8.76
CA PRO A 203 -17.75 -6.19 8.89
C PRO A 203 -18.25 -6.33 10.34
N THR A 204 -19.29 -5.58 10.71
CA THR A 204 -19.97 -5.75 12.00
C THR A 204 -20.71 -7.08 12.08
N ASP A 205 -21.09 -7.50 13.29
CA ASP A 205 -21.87 -8.74 13.47
C ASP A 205 -23.20 -8.69 12.73
N GLU A 206 -23.86 -7.54 12.63
CA GLU A 206 -25.08 -7.37 11.85
C GLU A 206 -24.84 -7.53 10.34
N GLN A 207 -23.69 -7.08 9.84
CA GLN A 207 -23.31 -7.26 8.44
C GLN A 207 -23.01 -8.72 8.12
N ILE A 208 -22.32 -9.44 9.02
CA ILE A 208 -22.12 -10.89 8.88
C ILE A 208 -23.45 -11.64 8.99
N ASP A 209 -24.35 -11.25 9.89
CA ASP A 209 -25.69 -11.84 9.99
C ASP A 209 -26.47 -11.66 8.69
N ALA A 210 -26.35 -10.49 8.05
CA ALA A 210 -26.96 -10.22 6.75
C ALA A 210 -26.36 -11.08 5.64
N LEU A 211 -25.03 -11.22 5.58
CA LEU A 211 -24.36 -12.09 4.61
C LEU A 211 -24.71 -13.56 4.81
N ALA A 212 -24.69 -14.05 6.05
CA ALA A 212 -25.15 -15.40 6.37
C ALA A 212 -26.60 -15.62 5.95
N ALA A 213 -27.47 -14.62 6.13
CA ALA A 213 -28.87 -14.71 5.70
C ALA A 213 -29.03 -14.73 4.17
N GLU A 214 -28.14 -14.11 3.40
CA GLU A 214 -28.14 -14.23 1.93
C GLU A 214 -27.70 -15.65 1.52
N ILE A 215 -26.55 -16.13 2.02
CA ILE A 215 -26.03 -17.47 1.71
C ILE A 215 -27.03 -18.57 2.13
N GLN A 216 -27.66 -18.43 3.30
CA GLN A 216 -28.59 -19.44 3.83
C GLN A 216 -29.81 -19.65 2.92
N LYS A 217 -30.24 -18.63 2.13
CA LYS A 217 -31.36 -18.79 1.19
C LYS A 217 -31.05 -19.86 0.14
N ASP A 218 -29.85 -19.86 -0.40
CA ASP A 218 -29.42 -20.83 -1.41
C ASP A 218 -29.10 -22.19 -0.80
N VAL A 219 -28.55 -22.25 0.41
CA VAL A 219 -28.39 -23.51 1.15
C VAL A 219 -29.75 -24.18 1.40
N ASP A 220 -30.74 -23.42 1.90
CA ASP A 220 -32.08 -23.92 2.16
C ASP A 220 -32.77 -24.37 0.87
N ALA A 221 -32.67 -23.58 -0.20
CA ALA A 221 -33.24 -23.90 -1.51
C ALA A 221 -32.60 -25.17 -2.11
N LEU A 222 -31.29 -25.33 -1.97
CA LEU A 222 -30.55 -26.52 -2.41
C LEU A 222 -31.03 -27.78 -1.71
N LEU A 223 -31.13 -27.75 -0.37
CA LEU A 223 -31.59 -28.87 0.45
C LEU A 223 -33.08 -29.18 0.22
N GLU A 224 -33.94 -28.16 0.07
CA GLU A 224 -35.35 -28.35 -0.25
C GLU A 224 -35.55 -29.00 -1.63
N ALA A 225 -34.78 -28.57 -2.63
CA ALA A 225 -34.83 -29.11 -3.98
C ALA A 225 -34.29 -30.54 -4.08
N ASN A 226 -33.44 -30.96 -3.14
CA ASN A 226 -32.76 -32.25 -3.14
C ASN A 226 -32.96 -33.02 -1.82
N PRO A 227 -34.13 -33.66 -1.57
CA PRO A 227 -34.47 -34.27 -0.27
C PRO A 227 -33.58 -35.43 0.22
N GLY A 228 -32.63 -35.91 -0.59
CA GLY A 228 -31.64 -36.92 -0.20
C GLY A 228 -30.24 -36.35 0.05
N LEU A 229 -30.07 -35.05 -0.17
CA LEU A 229 -28.83 -34.31 0.07
C LEU A 229 -28.75 -33.94 1.55
N ASN A 230 -27.61 -34.24 2.18
CA ASN A 230 -27.37 -33.93 3.58
C ASN A 230 -25.91 -33.59 3.89
N LYS A 231 -25.11 -33.31 2.85
CA LYS A 231 -23.71 -32.91 2.97
C LYS A 231 -23.51 -31.69 2.08
N VAL A 232 -23.07 -30.57 2.63
CA VAL A 232 -22.93 -29.30 1.91
C VAL A 232 -21.55 -28.69 2.17
N VAL A 233 -20.88 -28.34 1.08
CA VAL A 233 -19.62 -27.58 1.06
C VAL A 233 -19.93 -26.15 0.61
N LEU A 234 -19.50 -25.17 1.38
CA LEU A 234 -19.50 -23.75 1.00
C LEU A 234 -18.11 -23.38 0.49
N LEU A 235 -18.01 -22.99 -0.78
CA LEU A 235 -16.84 -22.33 -1.36
C LEU A 235 -16.99 -20.83 -1.10
N SER A 236 -16.19 -20.29 -0.18
CA SER A 236 -16.29 -18.93 0.31
C SER A 236 -15.01 -18.17 0.02
N HIS A 237 -15.13 -17.00 -0.61
CA HIS A 237 -14.00 -16.14 -0.93
C HIS A 237 -14.22 -14.75 -0.31
N MET A 238 -13.81 -14.55 0.95
CA MET A 238 -14.18 -13.37 1.76
C MET A 238 -13.03 -12.42 2.08
N GLN A 239 -11.85 -12.60 1.49
CA GLN A 239 -10.64 -11.77 1.72
C GLN A 239 -10.01 -11.93 3.11
N GLN A 240 -10.77 -12.36 4.11
CA GLN A 240 -10.31 -12.55 5.49
C GLN A 240 -10.97 -13.78 6.10
N ILE A 241 -10.17 -14.78 6.48
CA ILE A 241 -10.67 -16.04 7.08
C ILE A 241 -11.51 -15.83 8.35
N SER A 242 -11.36 -14.69 9.04
CA SER A 242 -12.17 -14.30 10.20
C SER A 242 -13.65 -14.16 9.84
N ILE A 243 -13.97 -13.79 8.60
CA ILE A 243 -15.35 -13.69 8.09
C ILE A 243 -15.93 -15.10 7.96
N GLU A 244 -15.22 -16.05 7.35
CA GLU A 244 -15.64 -17.46 7.27
C GLU A 244 -15.85 -18.09 8.64
N GLN A 245 -14.96 -17.82 9.60
CA GLN A 245 -15.11 -18.29 10.99
C GLN A 245 -16.39 -17.76 11.64
N ARG A 246 -16.74 -16.51 11.38
CA ARG A 246 -17.97 -15.88 11.89
C ARG A 246 -19.21 -16.38 11.13
N LEU A 247 -19.11 -16.62 9.82
CA LEU A 247 -20.18 -17.20 9.00
C LEU A 247 -20.52 -18.62 9.47
N ALA A 248 -19.50 -19.44 9.78
CA ALA A 248 -19.68 -20.82 10.24
C ALA A 248 -20.66 -20.91 11.41
N THR A 249 -20.56 -20.01 12.40
CA THR A 249 -21.43 -20.05 13.59
C THR A 249 -22.86 -19.55 13.36
N ARG A 250 -23.18 -19.08 12.14
CA ARG A 250 -24.47 -18.47 11.77
C ARG A 250 -25.26 -19.29 10.76
N LEU A 251 -24.59 -20.17 10.03
CA LEU A 251 -25.19 -21.03 9.01
C LEU A 251 -25.72 -22.33 9.63
N THR A 252 -26.73 -22.90 8.98
CA THR A 252 -27.29 -24.23 9.28
C THR A 252 -27.23 -25.13 8.05
N GLY A 253 -26.93 -26.41 8.22
CA GLY A 253 -26.87 -27.38 7.12
C GLY A 253 -25.67 -27.23 6.18
N VAL A 254 -24.64 -26.46 6.58
CA VAL A 254 -23.32 -26.41 5.93
C VAL A 254 -22.35 -27.22 6.79
N ASP A 255 -21.55 -28.09 6.18
CA ASP A 255 -20.65 -28.99 6.89
C ASP A 255 -19.18 -28.60 6.73
N VAL A 256 -18.80 -28.12 5.54
CA VAL A 256 -17.43 -27.67 5.24
C VAL A 256 -17.48 -26.27 4.65
N ILE A 257 -16.63 -25.37 5.14
CA ILE A 257 -16.36 -24.08 4.52
C ILE A 257 -14.93 -24.10 4.00
N MET A 258 -14.78 -23.95 2.69
CA MET A 258 -13.50 -23.72 2.04
C MET A 258 -13.34 -22.21 1.91
N ALA A 259 -12.46 -21.64 2.73
CA ALA A 259 -12.17 -20.21 2.68
C ALA A 259 -11.30 -19.87 1.46
N GLY A 260 -11.16 -18.57 1.18
CA GLY A 260 -10.40 -18.03 0.06
C GLY A 260 -10.34 -16.50 0.12
N GLY A 261 -9.47 -15.90 -0.67
CA GLY A 261 -9.16 -14.46 -0.76
C GLY A 261 -8.22 -13.99 0.33
N SER A 262 -7.92 -14.85 1.29
CA SER A 262 -7.05 -14.51 2.41
C SER A 262 -5.69 -15.16 2.29
N ASN A 263 -5.46 -16.12 1.39
CA ASN A 263 -4.18 -16.83 1.28
C ASN A 263 -3.74 -17.49 2.62
N THR A 264 -4.65 -17.63 3.59
CA THR A 264 -4.32 -18.07 4.96
C THR A 264 -3.81 -19.52 4.95
N ILE A 265 -2.58 -19.74 5.41
CA ILE A 265 -1.99 -21.08 5.50
C ILE A 265 -2.44 -21.75 6.81
N LEU A 266 -3.41 -22.66 6.72
CA LEU A 266 -3.75 -23.56 7.81
C LEU A 266 -2.91 -24.83 7.70
N THR A 267 -2.31 -25.27 8.81
CA THR A 267 -1.52 -26.50 8.86
C THR A 267 -1.75 -27.29 10.15
N ASP A 268 -1.39 -28.56 10.15
CA ASP A 268 -1.29 -29.39 11.37
C ASP A 268 0.17 -29.67 11.77
N GLU A 269 0.39 -30.52 12.78
CA GLU A 269 1.73 -30.86 13.29
C GLU A 269 2.58 -31.73 12.35
N THR A 270 1.98 -32.34 11.32
CA THR A 270 2.64 -33.24 10.36
C THR A 270 2.96 -32.55 9.04
N ASP A 271 2.25 -31.47 8.74
CA ASP A 271 2.41 -30.68 7.53
C ASP A 271 3.80 -30.05 7.41
N ARG A 272 4.33 -30.08 6.18
CA ARG A 272 5.59 -29.42 5.84
C ARG A 272 5.32 -28.10 5.14
N LEU A 273 5.76 -27.02 5.78
CA LEU A 273 5.82 -25.70 5.17
C LEU A 273 6.97 -25.58 4.16
N ARG A 274 6.78 -24.78 3.10
CA ARG A 274 7.85 -24.37 2.19
C ARG A 274 8.81 -23.40 2.90
N PRO A 275 10.04 -23.24 2.39
CA PRO A 275 10.98 -22.28 2.98
C PRO A 275 10.45 -20.84 2.92
N GLY A 276 10.29 -20.20 4.09
CA GLY A 276 9.80 -18.82 4.20
C GLY A 276 8.39 -18.74 4.80
N ASP A 277 7.59 -19.77 4.57
CA ASP A 277 6.19 -19.80 4.97
C ASP A 277 6.04 -20.03 6.48
N THR A 278 4.95 -19.51 7.04
CA THR A 278 4.59 -19.69 8.44
C THR A 278 3.14 -20.12 8.57
N SER A 279 2.85 -21.08 9.44
CA SER A 279 1.49 -21.49 9.78
C SER A 279 0.71 -20.32 10.42
N GLN A 280 -0.53 -20.13 9.97
CA GLN A 280 -1.43 -19.05 10.42
C GLN A 280 -2.67 -19.59 11.14
N GLY A 281 -2.78 -20.91 11.30
CA GLY A 281 -3.85 -21.56 12.04
C GLY A 281 -3.79 -23.08 11.93
N GLU A 282 -4.64 -23.75 12.70
CA GLU A 282 -4.77 -25.21 12.71
C GLU A 282 -5.62 -25.68 11.52
N TYR A 283 -5.19 -26.73 10.84
CA TYR A 283 -5.95 -27.39 9.78
C TYR A 283 -6.64 -28.66 10.30
N PRO A 284 -7.94 -28.89 10.00
CA PRO A 284 -8.95 -27.87 9.74
C PRO A 284 -9.34 -27.14 11.05
N ILE A 285 -9.98 -25.99 10.94
CA ILE A 285 -10.61 -25.34 12.10
C ILE A 285 -11.98 -25.96 12.31
N PHE A 286 -12.14 -26.74 13.38
CA PHE A 286 -13.45 -27.24 13.78
C PHE A 286 -14.22 -26.21 14.61
N THR A 287 -15.47 -25.98 14.22
CA THR A 287 -16.42 -25.13 14.96
C THR A 287 -17.82 -25.75 14.93
N THR A 288 -18.84 -25.01 15.36
CA THR A 288 -20.23 -25.47 15.43
C THR A 288 -21.15 -24.50 14.72
N GLY A 289 -21.99 -25.01 13.83
CA GLY A 289 -23.03 -24.28 13.14
C GLY A 289 -24.15 -23.82 14.05
N ALA A 290 -25.04 -22.97 13.54
CA ALA A 290 -26.20 -22.47 14.27
C ALA A 290 -27.22 -23.58 14.63
N ASP A 291 -27.16 -24.73 13.95
CA ASP A 291 -27.94 -25.94 14.20
C ASP A 291 -27.32 -26.86 15.26
N GLY A 292 -26.11 -26.54 15.73
CA GLY A 292 -25.36 -27.35 16.70
C GLY A 292 -24.52 -28.46 16.06
N ASN A 293 -24.46 -28.56 14.74
CA ASN A 293 -23.66 -29.55 14.03
C ASN A 293 -22.19 -29.07 13.84
N PRO A 294 -21.23 -29.99 13.79
CA PRO A 294 -19.83 -29.64 13.55
C PRO A 294 -19.60 -29.13 12.13
N ILE A 295 -18.79 -28.07 12.00
CA ILE A 295 -18.32 -27.52 10.73
C ILE A 295 -16.80 -27.56 10.69
N ALA A 296 -16.23 -27.94 9.55
CA ALA A 296 -14.80 -27.82 9.28
C ALA A 296 -14.53 -26.60 8.37
N ILE A 297 -13.61 -25.72 8.75
CA ILE A 297 -13.11 -24.64 7.90
C ILE A 297 -11.71 -25.02 7.42
N ILE A 298 -11.50 -24.97 6.11
CA ILE A 298 -10.24 -25.34 5.44
C ILE A 298 -9.78 -24.20 4.54
N ASN A 299 -8.46 -24.02 4.45
CA ASN A 299 -7.81 -23.10 3.52
C ASN A 299 -6.34 -23.51 3.32
N THR A 300 -5.74 -23.02 2.24
CA THR A 300 -4.29 -23.07 1.99
C THR A 300 -3.81 -21.72 1.46
N ASP A 301 -2.49 -21.56 1.30
CA ASP A 301 -1.94 -20.42 0.55
C ASP A 301 -2.34 -20.48 -0.93
N GLY A 302 -2.19 -19.34 -1.60
CA GLY A 302 -2.44 -19.13 -3.02
C GLY A 302 -1.31 -19.60 -3.95
N ASN A 303 -1.31 -19.08 -5.18
CA ASN A 303 -0.27 -19.24 -6.20
C ASN A 303 0.20 -20.69 -6.45
N TYR A 304 -0.73 -21.64 -6.38
CA TYR A 304 -0.50 -23.08 -6.52
C TYR A 304 0.50 -23.66 -5.50
N GLN A 305 0.71 -22.99 -4.37
CA GLN A 305 1.80 -23.37 -3.47
C GLN A 305 1.52 -24.63 -2.65
N TYR A 306 0.24 -24.93 -2.39
CA TYR A 306 -0.19 -26.07 -1.58
C TYR A 306 -1.45 -26.71 -2.16
N VAL A 307 -1.51 -28.04 -2.17
CA VAL A 307 -2.76 -28.78 -2.34
C VAL A 307 -3.33 -29.07 -0.95
N GLY A 308 -4.49 -28.51 -0.63
CA GLY A 308 -5.20 -28.85 0.59
C GLY A 308 -5.91 -30.20 0.48
N ARG A 309 -5.88 -31.00 1.54
CA ARG A 309 -6.59 -32.29 1.59
C ARG A 309 -7.36 -32.43 2.90
N LEU A 310 -8.67 -32.62 2.82
CA LEU A 310 -9.50 -32.99 3.97
C LEU A 310 -10.11 -34.37 3.73
N VAL A 311 -9.77 -35.33 4.56
CA VAL A 311 -10.41 -36.66 4.61
C VAL A 311 -11.19 -36.75 5.92
N ILE A 312 -12.51 -36.89 5.82
CA ILE A 312 -13.38 -36.86 7.01
C ILE A 312 -14.60 -37.77 6.85
N ASP A 313 -14.99 -38.42 7.94
CA ASP A 313 -16.19 -39.27 7.99
C ASP A 313 -17.44 -38.46 8.30
N PHE A 314 -18.52 -38.82 7.61
CA PHE A 314 -19.88 -38.34 7.85
C PHE A 314 -20.74 -39.45 8.45
N ASP A 315 -21.58 -39.10 9.42
CA ASP A 315 -22.59 -39.98 9.96
C ASP A 315 -23.79 -40.14 9.00
N ALA A 316 -24.74 -41.01 9.35
CA ALA A 316 -25.92 -41.28 8.51
C ALA A 316 -26.87 -40.08 8.36
N ASN A 317 -26.74 -39.04 9.19
CA ASN A 317 -27.49 -37.80 9.05
C ASN A 317 -26.73 -36.77 8.21
N GLY A 318 -25.48 -37.05 7.85
CA GLY A 318 -24.63 -36.13 7.10
C GLY A 318 -23.83 -35.17 7.97
N ASN A 319 -23.70 -35.44 9.28
CA ASN A 319 -22.85 -34.62 10.15
C ASN A 319 -21.40 -35.15 10.17
N ILE A 320 -20.43 -34.24 10.22
CA ILE A 320 -19.01 -34.59 10.40
C ILE A 320 -18.78 -35.33 11.72
N ILE A 321 -17.96 -36.39 11.67
CA ILE A 321 -17.40 -37.07 12.84
C ILE A 321 -15.99 -36.52 13.04
N THR A 322 -15.83 -35.48 13.89
CA THR A 322 -14.55 -34.75 14.05
C THR A 322 -13.39 -35.67 14.46
N ASP A 323 -13.65 -36.71 15.26
CA ASP A 323 -12.65 -37.69 15.71
C ASP A 323 -12.12 -38.60 14.58
N SER A 324 -12.68 -38.51 13.37
CA SER A 324 -12.19 -39.24 12.19
C SER A 324 -11.08 -38.51 11.43
N TYR A 325 -10.81 -37.24 11.75
CA TYR A 325 -9.71 -36.50 11.16
C TYR A 325 -8.37 -37.17 11.49
N ASP A 326 -7.55 -37.34 10.45
CA ASP A 326 -6.22 -37.95 10.54
C ASP A 326 -5.19 -36.99 9.92
N ALA A 327 -4.34 -36.40 10.75
CA ALA A 327 -3.29 -35.47 10.34
C ALA A 327 -2.22 -36.15 9.46
N ASP A 328 -1.99 -37.47 9.60
CA ASP A 328 -1.05 -38.17 8.71
C ASP A 328 -1.59 -38.30 7.26
N VAL A 329 -2.86 -37.96 7.03
CA VAL A 329 -3.56 -38.08 5.74
C VAL A 329 -4.08 -36.74 5.22
N SER A 330 -4.65 -35.91 6.09
CA SER A 330 -5.25 -34.62 5.78
C SER A 330 -4.33 -33.50 6.21
N GLY A 331 -4.32 -32.38 5.49
CA GLY A 331 -3.40 -31.27 5.77
C GLY A 331 -3.11 -30.45 4.51
N ALA A 332 -2.10 -29.59 4.59
CA ALA A 332 -1.59 -28.78 3.49
C ALA A 332 -0.34 -29.42 2.85
N TYR A 333 -0.49 -29.94 1.63
CA TYR A 333 0.60 -30.59 0.91
C TYR A 333 1.35 -29.57 0.03
N ALA A 334 2.56 -29.18 0.42
CA ALA A 334 3.38 -28.25 -0.34
C ALA A 334 3.67 -28.75 -1.77
N ALA A 335 3.45 -27.89 -2.75
CA ALA A 335 3.64 -28.13 -4.18
C ALA A 335 5.01 -27.64 -4.68
N ASP A 336 6.06 -27.89 -3.92
CA ASP A 336 7.45 -27.67 -4.32
C ASP A 336 8.13 -28.99 -4.75
N GLU A 337 9.39 -28.93 -5.19
CA GLU A 337 10.14 -30.12 -5.62
C GLU A 337 10.20 -31.21 -4.51
N GLN A 338 10.30 -30.80 -3.25
CA GLN A 338 10.35 -31.72 -2.12
C GLN A 338 8.99 -32.40 -1.90
N GLY A 339 7.87 -31.70 -2.04
CA GLY A 339 6.53 -32.26 -1.85
C GLY A 339 6.16 -33.23 -2.96
N VAL A 340 6.55 -32.91 -4.20
CA VAL A 340 6.49 -33.86 -5.32
C VAL A 340 7.31 -35.11 -5.00
N ALA A 341 8.50 -34.96 -4.41
CA ALA A 341 9.33 -36.09 -4.03
C ALA A 341 8.78 -36.92 -2.86
N ASP A 342 8.19 -36.28 -1.86
CA ASP A 342 7.58 -36.91 -0.69
C ASP A 342 6.46 -37.87 -1.09
N LEU A 343 5.69 -37.50 -2.13
CA LEU A 343 4.62 -38.31 -2.71
C LEU A 343 5.08 -39.26 -3.83
N ASN A 344 6.37 -39.27 -4.21
CA ASN A 344 6.90 -39.97 -5.39
C ASN A 344 6.15 -39.61 -6.69
N ALA A 345 5.82 -38.33 -6.84
CA ALA A 345 4.90 -37.80 -7.85
C ALA A 345 5.61 -37.24 -9.10
N GLN A 346 6.94 -37.36 -9.24
CA GLN A 346 7.68 -36.75 -10.35
C GLN A 346 7.18 -37.19 -11.74
N GLY A 347 6.64 -38.41 -11.85
CA GLY A 347 6.07 -38.94 -13.09
C GLY A 347 4.58 -38.62 -13.29
N LEU A 348 3.98 -37.82 -12.41
CA LEU A 348 2.55 -37.48 -12.39
C LEU A 348 2.28 -36.00 -12.70
N VAL A 349 3.30 -35.22 -13.04
CA VAL A 349 3.14 -33.87 -13.61
C VAL A 349 2.24 -33.97 -14.84
N ASP A 350 1.22 -33.12 -14.90
CA ASP A 350 0.33 -33.09 -16.04
C ASP A 350 1.06 -32.53 -17.28
N PRO A 351 1.14 -33.30 -18.38
CA PRO A 351 1.89 -32.88 -19.56
C PRO A 351 1.26 -31.71 -20.32
N GLU A 352 -0.04 -31.49 -20.21
CA GLU A 352 -0.74 -30.37 -20.85
C GLU A 352 -0.51 -29.08 -20.05
N ILE A 353 -0.58 -29.14 -18.71
CA ILE A 353 -0.18 -28.02 -17.84
C ILE A 353 1.27 -27.64 -18.07
N GLN A 354 2.18 -28.63 -18.13
CA GLN A 354 3.59 -28.38 -18.42
C GLN A 354 3.78 -27.66 -19.77
N ALA A 355 3.07 -28.10 -20.82
CA ALA A 355 3.14 -27.48 -22.14
C ALA A 355 2.60 -26.04 -22.15
N ILE A 356 1.54 -25.77 -21.38
CA ILE A 356 0.98 -24.41 -21.22
C ILE A 356 2.03 -23.50 -20.58
N VAL A 357 2.59 -23.88 -19.42
CA VAL A 357 3.56 -23.03 -18.72
C VAL A 357 4.86 -22.86 -19.51
N ASP A 358 5.31 -23.88 -20.25
CA ASP A 358 6.49 -23.77 -21.12
C ASP A 358 6.26 -22.73 -22.22
N SER A 359 5.07 -22.72 -22.83
CA SER A 359 4.71 -21.76 -23.88
C SER A 359 4.60 -20.33 -23.35
N LEU A 360 4.03 -20.15 -22.15
CA LEU A 360 3.99 -18.85 -21.47
C LEU A 360 5.40 -18.37 -21.13
N ARG A 361 6.23 -19.27 -20.59
CA ARG A 361 7.61 -18.95 -20.21
C ARG A 361 8.42 -18.49 -21.42
N GLU A 362 8.27 -19.10 -22.59
CA GLU A 362 8.96 -18.61 -23.81
C GLU A 362 8.61 -17.16 -24.15
N VAL A 363 7.32 -16.81 -24.08
CA VAL A 363 6.85 -15.44 -24.32
C VAL A 363 7.35 -14.46 -23.27
N ILE A 364 7.25 -14.85 -21.99
CA ILE A 364 7.68 -14.01 -20.86
C ILE A 364 9.19 -13.79 -20.95
N ILE A 365 10.00 -14.81 -21.21
CA ILE A 365 11.45 -14.66 -21.38
C ILE A 365 11.78 -13.75 -22.56
N GLU A 366 11.10 -13.90 -23.69
CA GLU A 366 11.32 -13.02 -24.85
C GLU A 366 11.07 -11.56 -24.47
N ALA A 367 10.00 -11.28 -23.72
CA ALA A 367 9.62 -9.94 -23.29
C ALA A 367 10.54 -9.39 -22.17
N GLU A 368 10.87 -10.22 -21.18
CA GLU A 368 11.56 -9.83 -19.95
C GLU A 368 13.10 -9.88 -20.04
N SER A 369 13.66 -10.56 -21.05
CA SER A 369 15.12 -10.74 -21.19
C SER A 369 15.88 -9.46 -21.54
N ASN A 370 15.18 -8.43 -22.04
CA ASN A 370 15.80 -7.16 -22.38
C ASN A 370 15.77 -6.22 -21.17
N VAL A 371 16.74 -6.40 -20.27
CA VAL A 371 16.84 -5.66 -18.99
C VAL A 371 17.70 -4.41 -19.16
N PHE A 372 17.21 -3.29 -18.65
CA PHE A 372 17.83 -1.97 -18.75
C PHE A 372 18.27 -1.40 -17.41
N GLY A 373 17.81 -1.91 -16.27
CA GLY A 373 18.19 -1.39 -14.96
C GLY A 373 17.93 -2.39 -13.85
N ILE A 374 18.39 -2.06 -12.63
CA ILE A 374 18.04 -2.76 -11.40
C ILE A 374 17.55 -1.71 -10.40
N SER A 375 16.44 -1.98 -9.72
CA SER A 375 15.91 -1.22 -8.60
C SER A 375 15.81 -2.11 -7.36
N ASP A 376 16.31 -1.63 -6.22
CA ASP A 376 16.18 -2.28 -4.91
C ASP A 376 14.85 -1.91 -4.22
N VAL A 377 14.10 -0.99 -4.82
CA VAL A 377 12.84 -0.44 -4.28
C VAL A 377 11.71 -0.57 -5.29
N TYR A 378 10.48 -0.59 -4.79
CA TYR A 378 9.27 -0.41 -5.61
C TYR A 378 9.23 1.00 -6.20
N LEU A 379 8.80 1.13 -7.45
CA LEU A 379 8.69 2.40 -8.15
C LEU A 379 7.21 2.76 -8.37
N ASP A 380 6.70 3.75 -7.63
CA ASP A 380 5.27 4.07 -7.60
C ASP A 380 4.83 4.82 -8.86
N GLY A 381 4.14 4.11 -9.74
CA GLY A 381 3.46 4.66 -10.92
C GLY A 381 1.94 4.72 -10.76
N THR A 382 1.42 4.47 -9.57
CA THR A 382 -0.01 4.32 -9.34
C THR A 382 -0.73 5.62 -9.65
N ARG A 383 -1.92 5.50 -10.23
CA ARG A 383 -2.77 6.66 -10.53
C ARG A 383 -3.10 7.48 -9.29
N ALA A 384 -3.19 6.81 -8.13
CA ALA A 384 -3.52 7.43 -6.87
C ALA A 384 -2.41 8.38 -6.39
N SER A 385 -1.14 8.06 -6.63
CA SER A 385 0.00 8.88 -6.19
C SER A 385 0.52 9.83 -7.29
N VAL A 386 0.92 9.28 -8.45
CA VAL A 386 1.67 10.02 -9.49
C VAL A 386 0.95 11.25 -10.07
N ARG A 387 -0.35 11.37 -9.80
CA ARG A 387 -1.22 12.46 -10.26
C ARG A 387 -1.59 13.48 -9.19
N ILE A 388 -1.10 13.33 -7.96
CA ILE A 388 -1.42 14.24 -6.85
C ILE A 388 -0.21 14.59 -5.97
N GLU A 389 0.88 13.83 -6.04
CA GLU A 389 2.10 14.02 -5.25
C GLU A 389 3.39 13.68 -6.04
N GLU A 390 4.54 13.99 -5.44
CA GLU A 390 5.84 13.51 -5.92
C GLU A 390 5.86 11.98 -5.88
N THR A 391 6.56 11.35 -6.83
CA THR A 391 6.82 9.91 -6.77
C THR A 391 8.24 9.63 -7.21
N ASN A 392 8.85 8.57 -6.69
CA ASN A 392 10.18 8.12 -7.08
C ASN A 392 10.25 7.76 -8.58
N LEU A 393 9.20 7.15 -9.15
CA LEU A 393 9.11 6.85 -10.59
C LEU A 393 8.88 8.12 -11.42
N GLY A 394 8.07 9.05 -10.93
CA GLY A 394 7.91 10.37 -11.51
C GLY A 394 9.25 11.10 -11.64
N ASN A 395 10.02 11.13 -10.55
CA ASN A 395 11.38 11.68 -10.49
C ASN A 395 12.32 10.97 -11.47
N LEU A 396 12.38 9.64 -11.42
CA LEU A 396 13.26 8.83 -12.26
C LEU A 396 13.01 9.08 -13.75
N THR A 397 11.75 9.12 -14.18
CA THR A 397 11.40 9.36 -15.59
C THR A 397 11.61 10.81 -16.02
N ALA A 398 11.44 11.78 -15.12
CA ALA A 398 11.76 13.18 -15.41
C ALA A 398 13.27 13.43 -15.50
N ASP A 399 14.06 12.77 -14.64
CA ASP A 399 15.53 12.79 -14.66
C ASP A 399 16.08 12.18 -15.94
N ALA A 400 15.51 11.05 -16.39
CA ALA A 400 15.87 10.41 -17.65
C ALA A 400 15.64 11.34 -18.87
N ASN A 401 14.48 12.01 -18.92
CA ASN A 401 14.20 13.01 -19.95
C ASN A 401 15.23 14.16 -19.93
N LEU A 402 15.57 14.66 -18.74
CA LEU A 402 16.56 15.74 -18.58
C LEU A 402 17.96 15.31 -19.02
N ALA A 403 18.37 14.08 -18.68
CA ALA A 403 19.67 13.52 -19.05
C ALA A 403 19.81 13.38 -20.57
N LEU A 404 18.81 12.82 -21.25
CA LEU A 404 18.80 12.74 -22.72
C LEU A 404 18.85 14.13 -23.35
N ALA A 405 18.03 15.06 -22.85
CA ALA A 405 17.98 16.43 -23.35
C ALA A 405 19.33 17.16 -23.21
N LYS A 406 20.01 17.03 -22.06
CA LYS A 406 21.35 17.61 -21.82
C LYS A 406 22.42 17.03 -22.75
N ALA A 407 22.29 15.76 -23.15
CA ALA A 407 23.20 15.14 -24.12
C ALA A 407 23.07 15.75 -25.53
N VAL A 408 21.87 16.24 -25.88
CA VAL A 408 21.59 16.91 -27.15
C VAL A 408 21.89 18.41 -27.08
N ASP A 409 21.46 19.08 -26.01
CA ASP A 409 21.60 20.51 -25.77
C ASP A 409 21.97 20.76 -24.30
N GLN A 410 23.24 21.00 -24.03
CA GLN A 410 23.77 21.23 -22.68
C GLN A 410 23.19 22.48 -21.98
N SER A 411 22.43 23.33 -22.69
CA SER A 411 21.75 24.47 -22.06
C SER A 411 20.46 24.09 -21.34
N VAL A 412 19.92 22.88 -21.57
CA VAL A 412 18.72 22.36 -20.90
C VAL A 412 18.99 22.19 -19.41
N VAL A 413 18.12 22.78 -18.59
CA VAL A 413 18.26 22.76 -17.11
C VAL A 413 17.07 22.13 -16.41
N ILE A 414 15.90 22.05 -17.05
CA ILE A 414 14.67 21.55 -16.42
C ILE A 414 13.91 20.56 -17.31
N SER A 415 13.18 19.66 -16.67
CA SER A 415 12.26 18.70 -17.30
C SER A 415 10.90 18.78 -16.59
N LEU A 416 9.82 18.79 -17.38
CA LEU A 416 8.44 18.70 -16.87
C LEU A 416 7.67 17.71 -17.72
N LYS A 417 7.06 16.71 -17.07
CA LYS A 417 6.09 15.79 -17.69
C LYS A 417 4.85 15.68 -16.80
N ASN A 418 3.76 15.13 -17.33
CA ASN A 418 2.51 14.96 -16.58
C ASN A 418 2.39 13.53 -16.02
N GLY A 419 1.89 13.37 -14.81
CA GLY A 419 1.66 12.07 -14.19
C GLY A 419 0.64 11.21 -14.95
N GLY A 420 -0.24 11.82 -15.76
CA GLY A 420 -1.17 11.11 -16.64
C GLY A 420 -0.51 10.23 -17.71
N GLY A 421 0.75 10.54 -18.06
CA GLY A 421 1.58 9.78 -19.00
C GLY A 421 2.29 8.58 -18.36
N ILE A 422 2.37 8.50 -17.03
CA ILE A 422 2.86 7.34 -16.28
C ILE A 422 1.65 6.46 -15.97
N ARG A 423 1.72 5.19 -16.38
CA ARG A 423 0.54 4.32 -16.54
C ARG A 423 0.56 3.09 -15.65
N ASP A 424 1.72 2.73 -15.13
CA ASP A 424 1.96 1.52 -14.35
C ASP A 424 3.15 1.74 -13.43
N ASP A 425 3.14 1.08 -12.29
CA ASP A 425 4.29 0.93 -11.39
C ASP A 425 5.37 0.02 -11.98
N ILE A 426 6.53 -0.04 -11.32
CA ILE A 426 7.57 -1.03 -11.60
C ILE A 426 7.94 -1.69 -10.27
N GLY A 427 7.58 -2.95 -10.14
CA GLY A 427 7.75 -3.75 -8.93
C GLY A 427 6.57 -4.68 -8.76
N ARG A 428 6.36 -5.13 -7.53
CA ARG A 428 5.18 -5.93 -7.16
C ARG A 428 4.66 -5.49 -5.81
N VAL A 429 3.37 -5.61 -5.64
CA VAL A 429 2.68 -5.37 -4.38
C VAL A 429 2.19 -6.72 -3.86
N ILE A 430 2.69 -7.15 -2.71
CA ILE A 430 2.27 -8.40 -2.05
C ILE A 430 1.36 -8.03 -0.89
N VAL A 431 0.10 -8.45 -0.92
CA VAL A 431 -0.76 -8.36 0.26
C VAL A 431 -0.49 -9.59 1.13
N PRO A 432 -0.09 -9.43 2.41
CA PRO A 432 0.18 -10.58 3.27
C PRO A 432 -1.07 -11.44 3.45
N ALA A 433 -0.90 -12.75 3.33
CA ALA A 433 -1.93 -13.74 3.61
C ALA A 433 -2.63 -13.48 4.95
N GLY A 434 -3.95 -13.30 4.93
CA GLY A 434 -4.86 -13.21 6.07
C GLY A 434 -4.89 -11.83 6.69
N GLY A 435 -4.17 -10.87 6.11
CA GLY A 435 -3.97 -9.55 6.66
C GLY A 435 -4.92 -8.51 6.09
N THR A 436 -5.48 -7.68 6.96
CA THR A 436 -5.85 -6.28 6.65
C THR A 436 -4.63 -5.35 6.71
N GLY A 437 -3.42 -5.92 6.64
CA GLY A 437 -2.15 -5.19 6.72
C GLY A 437 -1.92 -4.35 5.47
N ALA A 438 -1.07 -3.33 5.58
CA ALA A 438 -0.61 -2.58 4.42
C ALA A 438 0.07 -3.55 3.43
N ALA A 439 -0.24 -3.41 2.15
CA ALA A 439 0.40 -4.18 1.12
C ALA A 439 1.92 -3.93 1.15
N GLU A 440 2.71 -4.99 0.97
CA GLU A 440 4.16 -4.91 0.91
C GLU A 440 4.59 -4.58 -0.52
N GLU A 441 5.15 -3.39 -0.69
CA GLU A 441 5.72 -2.92 -1.95
C GLU A 441 7.15 -3.44 -2.10
N LEU A 442 7.38 -4.26 -3.11
CA LEU A 442 8.66 -4.92 -3.38
C LEU A 442 9.17 -4.61 -4.79
N PRO A 443 10.49 -4.66 -5.01
CA PRO A 443 11.04 -4.60 -6.34
C PRO A 443 10.60 -5.80 -7.19
N ASN A 444 10.83 -5.70 -8.50
CA ASN A 444 10.53 -6.78 -9.44
C ASN A 444 11.17 -8.10 -9.03
N GLU A 445 10.45 -9.19 -9.26
CA GLU A 445 10.97 -10.52 -8.95
C GLU A 445 11.96 -11.03 -10.00
N ALA A 446 12.83 -11.95 -9.58
CA ALA A 446 13.73 -12.62 -10.51
C ALA A 446 12.97 -13.57 -11.45
N VAL A 447 13.31 -13.54 -12.73
CA VAL A 447 12.75 -14.45 -13.75
C VAL A 447 13.83 -15.44 -14.17
N PHE A 448 13.47 -16.72 -14.24
CA PHE A 448 14.36 -17.81 -14.63
C PHE A 448 13.83 -18.56 -15.87
N ASP A 449 14.74 -19.13 -16.66
CA ASP A 449 14.39 -20.02 -17.76
C ASP A 449 14.03 -21.44 -17.29
N ALA A 450 13.63 -22.30 -18.24
CA ALA A 450 13.21 -23.68 -17.94
C ALA A 450 14.36 -24.54 -17.39
N GLU A 451 15.61 -24.17 -17.65
CA GLU A 451 16.81 -24.81 -17.13
C GLU A 451 17.26 -24.20 -15.78
N GLY A 452 16.54 -23.21 -15.26
CA GLY A 452 16.84 -22.52 -14.00
C GLY A 452 17.94 -21.48 -14.11
N ASN A 453 18.31 -21.03 -15.32
CA ASN A 453 19.24 -19.92 -15.49
C ASN A 453 18.50 -18.59 -15.30
N LEU A 454 19.19 -17.62 -14.69
CA LEU A 454 18.65 -16.28 -14.47
C LEU A 454 18.47 -15.55 -15.82
N VAL A 455 17.24 -15.07 -16.07
CA VAL A 455 16.86 -14.27 -17.25
C VAL A 455 16.79 -12.79 -16.89
N LYS A 456 16.09 -12.48 -15.79
CA LYS A 456 15.96 -11.13 -15.22
C LYS A 456 16.33 -11.22 -13.74
N PRO A 457 17.32 -10.47 -13.24
CA PRO A 457 17.63 -10.45 -11.80
C PRO A 457 16.46 -9.88 -11.00
N GLU A 458 16.41 -10.18 -9.70
CA GLU A 458 15.56 -9.43 -8.77
C GLU A 458 15.87 -7.94 -8.87
N GLY A 459 14.84 -7.10 -8.84
CA GLY A 459 14.92 -5.68 -9.11
C GLY A 459 15.11 -5.31 -10.58
N GLY A 460 15.33 -6.27 -11.47
CA GLY A 460 15.52 -6.00 -12.90
C GLY A 460 14.37 -5.19 -13.48
N ILE A 461 14.66 -4.22 -14.34
CA ILE A 461 13.68 -3.42 -15.08
C ILE A 461 13.81 -3.79 -16.55
N SER A 462 12.79 -4.46 -17.10
CA SER A 462 12.76 -4.96 -18.47
C SER A 462 12.17 -3.95 -19.45
N GLN A 463 12.30 -4.25 -20.73
CA GLN A 463 11.60 -3.54 -21.80
C GLN A 463 10.09 -3.49 -21.57
N THR A 464 9.48 -4.58 -21.09
CA THR A 464 8.04 -4.66 -20.83
C THR A 464 7.64 -3.69 -19.73
N ASP A 465 8.41 -3.63 -18.63
CA ASP A 465 8.16 -2.70 -17.52
C ASP A 465 8.12 -1.26 -18.06
N ILE A 466 9.14 -0.87 -18.83
CA ILE A 466 9.24 0.48 -19.43
C ILE A 466 8.09 0.75 -20.40
N ALA A 467 7.73 -0.25 -21.22
CA ALA A 467 6.66 -0.12 -22.21
C ALA A 467 5.28 0.01 -21.55
N ASN A 468 5.03 -0.69 -20.44
CA ASN A 468 3.78 -0.60 -19.69
C ASN A 468 3.70 0.73 -18.94
N THR A 469 4.74 1.09 -18.18
CA THR A 469 4.83 2.35 -17.44
C THR A 469 4.65 3.56 -18.35
N LEU A 470 5.25 3.56 -19.55
CA LEU A 470 5.21 4.67 -20.51
C LEU A 470 4.49 4.27 -21.81
N ALA A 471 3.28 3.71 -21.70
CA ALA A 471 2.53 3.10 -22.81
C ALA A 471 2.28 3.98 -24.04
N PHE A 472 2.31 5.30 -23.91
CA PHE A 472 2.13 6.21 -25.05
C PHE A 472 3.42 6.47 -25.84
N ASN A 473 4.58 6.23 -25.22
CA ASN A 473 5.91 6.52 -25.76
C ASN A 473 6.02 7.91 -26.42
N ASN A 474 5.68 8.97 -25.70
CA ASN A 474 5.69 10.32 -26.25
C ASN A 474 7.09 10.74 -26.74
N ASP A 475 7.12 11.53 -27.80
CA ASP A 475 8.32 12.23 -28.25
C ASP A 475 8.76 13.27 -27.21
N LEU A 476 10.07 13.50 -27.09
CA LEU A 476 10.62 14.55 -26.26
C LEU A 476 10.84 15.82 -27.09
N THR A 477 10.47 16.96 -26.52
CA THR A 477 10.57 18.27 -27.16
C THR A 477 11.33 19.23 -26.27
N LEU A 478 12.30 19.94 -26.86
CA LEU A 478 12.99 21.04 -26.21
C LEU A 478 12.32 22.38 -26.51
N LEU A 479 12.11 23.20 -25.48
CA LEU A 479 11.53 24.53 -25.57
C LEU A 479 12.30 25.52 -24.69
N THR A 480 12.21 26.80 -25.02
CA THR A 480 12.66 27.89 -24.17
C THR A 480 11.44 28.57 -23.58
N VAL A 481 11.39 28.63 -22.25
CA VAL A 481 10.32 29.27 -21.48
C VAL A 481 10.87 30.43 -20.67
N THR A 482 10.07 31.47 -20.49
CA THR A 482 10.39 32.57 -19.56
C THR A 482 10.05 32.18 -18.12
N ALA A 483 10.56 32.91 -17.13
CA ALA A 483 10.22 32.69 -15.71
C ALA A 483 8.70 32.77 -15.47
N ILE A 484 8.00 33.71 -16.12
CA ILE A 484 6.54 33.83 -16.00
C ILE A 484 5.80 32.68 -16.68
N GLU A 485 6.29 32.20 -17.83
CA GLU A 485 5.71 31.04 -18.50
C GLU A 485 5.95 29.76 -17.68
N LEU A 486 7.14 29.58 -17.09
CA LEU A 486 7.41 28.45 -16.20
C LEU A 486 6.46 28.43 -15.00
N LEU A 487 6.25 29.57 -14.33
CA LEU A 487 5.26 29.67 -13.26
C LEU A 487 3.85 29.29 -13.74
N ALA A 488 3.44 29.78 -14.91
CA ALA A 488 2.13 29.45 -15.47
C ALA A 488 1.95 27.95 -15.79
N LEU A 489 3.01 27.26 -16.19
CA LEU A 489 2.99 25.81 -16.43
C LEU A 489 2.83 25.05 -15.11
N VAL A 490 3.59 25.41 -14.07
CA VAL A 490 3.53 24.75 -12.76
C VAL A 490 2.17 25.01 -12.07
N GLU A 491 1.69 26.25 -12.09
CA GLU A 491 0.34 26.61 -11.62
C GLU A 491 -0.74 25.79 -12.30
N HIS A 492 -0.65 25.62 -13.62
CA HIS A 492 -1.60 24.80 -14.36
C HIS A 492 -1.58 23.33 -13.91
N GLY A 493 -0.39 22.78 -13.68
CA GLY A 493 -0.20 21.42 -13.19
C GLY A 493 -0.90 21.17 -11.86
N VAL A 494 -0.74 22.06 -10.89
CA VAL A 494 -1.35 21.93 -9.55
C VAL A 494 -2.74 22.53 -9.42
N ALA A 495 -3.29 23.18 -10.46
CA ALA A 495 -4.61 23.82 -10.42
C ALA A 495 -5.77 22.84 -10.15
N ALA A 496 -5.59 21.54 -10.44
CA ALA A 496 -6.58 20.51 -10.16
C ALA A 496 -6.53 19.99 -8.74
N THR A 497 -5.39 20.10 -8.06
CA THR A 497 -5.15 19.41 -6.80
C THR A 497 -6.11 19.90 -5.73
N THR A 498 -6.66 18.96 -4.96
CA THR A 498 -7.65 19.20 -3.90
C THR A 498 -7.25 18.42 -2.65
N ALA A 499 -7.87 18.72 -1.51
CA ALA A 499 -7.74 17.88 -0.31
C ALA A 499 -8.45 16.52 -0.44
N ASP A 500 -9.24 16.32 -1.51
CA ASP A 500 -9.82 15.04 -1.89
C ASP A 500 -8.89 14.34 -2.90
N ASP A 501 -8.25 13.26 -2.45
CA ASP A 501 -7.29 12.47 -3.21
C ASP A 501 -7.95 11.65 -4.33
N ALA A 502 -9.29 11.54 -4.36
CA ALA A 502 -10.00 10.92 -5.48
C ALA A 502 -9.86 11.72 -6.80
N ASN A 503 -9.46 13.00 -6.71
CA ASN A 503 -9.30 13.90 -7.86
C ASN A 503 -7.95 13.72 -8.57
N THR A 504 -7.83 12.61 -9.30
CA THR A 504 -6.60 12.17 -9.99
C THR A 504 -6.50 12.66 -11.43
N GLN A 505 -6.54 13.98 -11.65
CA GLN A 505 -6.38 14.56 -12.99
C GLN A 505 -4.97 14.33 -13.54
N GLY A 506 -4.87 13.91 -14.80
CA GLY A 506 -3.58 13.55 -15.42
C GLY A 506 -2.56 14.69 -15.53
N ARG A 507 -2.97 15.95 -15.30
CA ARG A 507 -2.13 17.13 -15.54
C ARG A 507 -1.09 17.42 -14.45
N PHE A 508 -1.12 16.76 -13.31
CA PHE A 508 -0.15 17.02 -12.24
C PHE A 508 1.29 16.79 -12.73
N PRO A 509 2.25 17.69 -12.42
CA PRO A 509 3.59 17.62 -12.99
C PRO A 509 4.51 16.68 -12.20
N GLN A 510 5.33 15.91 -12.91
CA GLN A 510 6.55 15.27 -12.41
C GLN A 510 7.75 15.98 -13.03
N ILE A 511 8.81 16.22 -12.25
CA ILE A 511 9.82 17.24 -12.58
C ILE A 511 11.27 16.80 -12.33
N ALA A 512 12.20 17.45 -13.03
CA ALA A 512 13.64 17.35 -12.75
C ALA A 512 14.36 18.67 -13.02
N GLY A 513 15.43 18.94 -12.26
CA GLY A 513 16.28 20.14 -12.39
C GLY A 513 15.70 21.42 -11.81
N PHE A 514 14.55 21.32 -11.14
CA PHE A 514 13.95 22.38 -10.34
C PHE A 514 13.03 21.76 -9.29
N SER A 515 12.68 22.56 -8.30
CA SER A 515 11.75 22.23 -7.23
C SER A 515 10.71 23.34 -7.05
N PHE A 516 9.56 23.03 -6.47
CA PHE A 516 8.56 24.03 -6.10
C PHE A 516 7.72 23.60 -4.90
N SER A 517 7.17 24.58 -4.17
CA SER A 517 6.13 24.34 -3.16
C SER A 517 4.82 25.04 -3.52
N TYR A 518 3.71 24.45 -3.10
CA TYR A 518 2.37 24.96 -3.38
C TYR A 518 1.38 24.78 -2.23
N ASP A 519 0.42 25.70 -2.13
CA ASP A 519 -0.68 25.65 -1.17
C ASP A 519 -2.03 25.47 -1.88
N VAL A 520 -2.66 24.32 -1.65
CA VAL A 520 -3.96 23.96 -2.24
C VAL A 520 -5.13 24.80 -1.72
N SER A 521 -4.96 25.49 -0.59
CA SER A 521 -5.95 26.40 0.01
C SER A 521 -6.12 27.68 -0.82
N LEU A 522 -5.10 28.03 -1.61
CA LEU A 522 -5.11 29.20 -2.48
C LEU A 522 -5.88 28.94 -3.80
N PRO A 523 -6.45 29.99 -4.42
CA PRO A 523 -7.12 29.88 -5.70
C PRO A 523 -6.19 29.32 -6.80
N PRO A 524 -6.69 28.46 -7.71
CA PRO A 524 -5.89 28.01 -8.85
C PRO A 524 -5.32 29.19 -9.65
N GLY A 525 -4.00 29.18 -9.89
CA GLY A 525 -3.25 30.27 -10.50
C GLY A 525 -2.43 31.11 -9.52
N ASP A 526 -2.69 30.97 -8.21
CA ASP A 526 -1.94 31.62 -7.12
C ASP A 526 -1.41 30.58 -6.09
N ARG A 527 -1.29 29.30 -6.48
CA ARG A 527 -0.96 28.20 -5.56
C ARG A 527 0.52 28.02 -5.30
N VAL A 528 1.38 28.32 -6.27
CA VAL A 528 2.82 28.10 -6.19
C VAL A 528 3.45 29.22 -5.37
N LEU A 529 4.00 28.89 -4.21
CA LEU A 529 4.58 29.87 -3.29
C LEU A 529 6.10 29.98 -3.42
N SER A 530 6.77 28.89 -3.80
CA SER A 530 8.21 28.87 -4.03
C SER A 530 8.55 28.04 -5.26
N LEU A 531 9.57 28.44 -6.02
CA LEU A 531 10.08 27.70 -7.17
C LEU A 531 11.55 28.06 -7.38
N ALA A 532 12.44 27.06 -7.45
CA ALA A 532 13.87 27.25 -7.68
C ALA A 532 14.40 26.29 -8.75
N ILE A 533 15.24 26.80 -9.65
CA ILE A 533 16.04 25.97 -10.57
C ILE A 533 17.28 25.49 -9.82
N GLU A 534 17.60 24.21 -9.94
CA GLU A 534 18.63 23.57 -9.13
C GLU A 534 19.79 23.04 -9.98
N ASP A 535 20.96 22.89 -9.35
CA ASP A 535 22.05 22.10 -9.91
C ASP A 535 21.92 20.61 -9.60
N GLU A 536 22.84 19.79 -10.12
CA GLU A 536 22.85 18.34 -9.90
C GLU A 536 23.09 17.94 -8.44
N ALA A 537 23.50 18.88 -7.59
CA ALA A 537 23.66 18.67 -6.16
C ALA A 537 22.48 19.26 -5.34
N GLY A 538 21.39 19.68 -6.00
CA GLY A 538 20.19 20.23 -5.36
C GLY A 538 20.35 21.66 -4.85
N ASN A 539 21.37 22.41 -5.29
CA ASN A 539 21.55 23.80 -4.86
C ASN A 539 20.78 24.76 -5.77
N ASP A 540 20.10 25.74 -5.17
CA ASP A 540 19.45 26.84 -5.88
C ASP A 540 20.41 27.61 -6.81
N LEU A 541 20.24 27.45 -8.12
CA LEU A 541 20.90 28.24 -9.15
C LEU A 541 20.13 29.52 -9.48
N ASP A 542 18.80 29.44 -9.50
CA ASP A 542 17.92 30.58 -9.78
C ASP A 542 16.60 30.42 -9.02
N VAL A 543 16.38 31.28 -8.04
CA VAL A 543 15.08 31.39 -7.35
C VAL A 543 14.10 32.11 -8.29
N VAL A 544 13.10 31.38 -8.79
CA VAL A 544 12.11 31.87 -9.74
C VAL A 544 10.94 32.54 -9.06
N VAL A 545 10.40 31.91 -8.01
CA VAL A 545 9.24 32.40 -7.26
C VAL A 545 9.55 32.38 -5.78
N ARG A 546 9.21 33.44 -5.06
CA ARG A 546 9.26 33.49 -3.59
C ARG A 546 8.01 34.19 -3.07
N ASN A 547 7.35 33.57 -2.11
CA ASN A 547 6.08 34.05 -1.52
C ASN A 547 5.01 34.32 -2.59
N GLY A 548 4.94 33.46 -3.62
CA GLY A 548 4.00 33.59 -4.74
C GLY A 548 4.35 34.66 -5.77
N GLU A 549 5.48 35.37 -5.61
CA GLU A 549 5.90 36.42 -6.55
C GLU A 549 7.16 36.03 -7.33
N ILE A 550 7.20 36.39 -8.63
CA ILE A 550 8.39 36.19 -9.45
C ILE A 550 9.55 37.04 -8.90
N VAL A 551 10.67 36.39 -8.61
CA VAL A 551 11.92 37.04 -8.24
C VAL A 551 12.69 37.41 -9.51
N GLY A 552 13.21 38.62 -9.61
CA GLY A 552 14.06 39.04 -10.74
C GLY A 552 13.29 39.39 -12.03
N ASP A 553 13.95 39.22 -13.18
CA ASP A 553 13.36 39.53 -14.49
C ASP A 553 12.42 38.40 -14.95
N ALA A 554 11.12 38.69 -15.02
CA ALA A 554 10.09 37.73 -15.45
C ALA A 554 10.28 37.21 -16.89
N SER A 555 11.06 37.92 -17.71
CA SER A 555 11.37 37.52 -19.10
C SER A 555 12.66 36.73 -19.25
N ARG A 556 13.42 36.49 -18.16
CA ARG A 556 14.59 35.61 -18.22
C ARG A 556 14.15 34.19 -18.59
N THR A 557 15.00 33.48 -19.31
CA THR A 557 14.62 32.24 -19.99
C THR A 557 15.36 31.03 -19.45
N PHE A 558 14.66 29.90 -19.42
CA PHE A 558 15.19 28.58 -19.11
C PHE A 558 14.96 27.66 -20.31
N ARG A 559 15.95 26.80 -20.60
CA ARG A 559 15.80 25.77 -21.62
C ARG A 559 15.26 24.52 -20.93
N MET A 560 14.17 23.98 -21.45
CA MET A 560 13.47 22.83 -20.89
C MET A 560 13.33 21.69 -21.89
N VAL A 561 13.15 20.49 -21.37
CA VAL A 561 12.56 19.36 -22.06
C VAL A 561 11.16 19.07 -21.51
N THR A 562 10.24 18.67 -22.38
CA THR A 562 8.92 18.18 -22.02
C THR A 562 8.46 17.14 -23.05
N LEU A 563 7.24 16.61 -22.90
CA LEU A 563 6.63 15.71 -23.88
C LEU A 563 6.05 16.53 -25.04
N GLY A 564 6.20 16.04 -26.28
CA GLY A 564 5.59 16.64 -27.47
C GLY A 564 4.08 16.78 -27.33
N PHE A 565 3.42 15.79 -26.72
CA PHE A 565 2.01 15.85 -26.32
C PHE A 565 1.67 17.11 -25.52
N LEU A 566 2.45 17.45 -24.50
CA LEU A 566 2.21 18.64 -23.66
C LEU A 566 2.55 19.92 -24.41
N ALA A 567 3.66 19.94 -25.15
CA ALA A 567 4.06 21.06 -25.99
C ALA A 567 3.01 21.41 -27.07
N ASP A 568 2.21 20.42 -27.50
CA ASP A 568 1.10 20.56 -28.45
C ASP A 568 -0.24 20.92 -27.79
N GLY A 569 -0.26 21.17 -26.47
CA GLY A 569 -1.44 21.58 -25.72
C GLY A 569 -2.19 20.42 -25.04
N GLY A 570 -1.56 19.24 -24.96
CA GLY A 570 -2.02 18.12 -24.14
C GLY A 570 -2.25 18.53 -22.69
N ASP A 571 -3.26 17.94 -22.06
CA ASP A 571 -3.72 18.28 -20.70
C ASP A 571 -3.98 19.79 -20.46
N PHE A 572 -4.19 20.54 -21.55
CA PHE A 572 -4.40 21.99 -21.56
C PHE A 572 -3.21 22.81 -21.05
N TYR A 573 -2.00 22.25 -21.06
CA TYR A 573 -0.81 22.98 -20.62
C TYR A 573 -0.56 24.23 -21.49
N PRO A 574 -0.33 25.41 -20.87
CA PRO A 574 -0.19 26.68 -21.60
C PRO A 574 1.22 26.92 -22.13
N PHE A 575 1.82 25.95 -22.84
CA PHE A 575 3.16 26.11 -23.42
C PHE A 575 3.20 27.27 -24.43
N PRO A 576 4.30 28.05 -24.45
CA PRO A 576 4.45 29.13 -25.42
C PRO A 576 4.54 28.55 -26.84
N THR A 577 4.19 29.37 -27.84
CA THR A 577 4.20 28.98 -29.26
C THR A 577 4.94 30.00 -30.12
N GLY A 578 5.39 29.58 -31.31
CA GLY A 578 6.08 30.42 -32.29
C GLY A 578 7.61 30.43 -32.16
N ASP A 579 8.28 31.18 -33.05
CA ASP A 579 9.74 31.08 -33.24
C ASP A 579 10.57 31.40 -31.97
N ALA A 580 10.02 32.16 -31.02
CA ALA A 580 10.71 32.55 -29.79
C ALA A 580 10.92 31.37 -28.82
N THR A 581 10.15 30.28 -28.97
CA THR A 581 10.29 29.09 -28.12
C THR A 581 11.51 28.25 -28.47
N ASN A 582 12.10 28.47 -29.64
CA ASN A 582 13.20 27.67 -30.15
C ASN A 582 12.89 26.15 -30.05
N ARG A 583 11.67 25.75 -30.43
CA ARG A 583 11.22 24.35 -30.34
C ARG A 583 12.12 23.42 -31.15
N VAL A 584 12.54 22.32 -30.53
CA VAL A 584 13.26 21.22 -31.20
C VAL A 584 12.65 19.90 -30.73
N ASP A 585 11.95 19.22 -31.62
CA ASP A 585 11.47 17.85 -31.36
C ASP A 585 12.63 16.88 -31.56
N LEU A 586 12.84 15.99 -30.58
CA LEU A 586 14.02 15.13 -30.50
C LEU A 586 13.80 13.78 -31.18
N GLU A 587 12.56 13.35 -31.39
CA GLU A 587 12.28 12.04 -31.99
C GLU A 587 12.91 11.92 -33.37
N THR A 588 13.60 10.79 -33.59
CA THR A 588 14.02 10.37 -34.92
C THR A 588 13.66 8.92 -35.20
N GLU A 589 13.57 8.53 -36.47
CA GLU A 589 13.41 7.12 -36.88
C GLU A 589 14.64 6.25 -36.59
N GLN A 590 15.70 6.80 -35.99
CA GLN A 590 16.88 6.04 -35.58
C GLN A 590 16.61 5.32 -34.25
N ARG A 591 17.31 4.21 -34.05
CA ARG A 591 17.30 3.42 -32.81
C ARG A 591 18.73 3.04 -32.50
N THR A 592 19.33 3.73 -31.56
CA THR A 592 20.73 3.58 -31.19
C THR A 592 20.86 3.25 -29.70
N GLY A 593 22.07 3.30 -29.13
CA GLY A 593 22.29 2.95 -27.73
C GLY A 593 22.05 1.48 -27.38
N ALA A 594 21.74 1.22 -26.11
CA ALA A 594 21.34 -0.08 -25.58
C ALA A 594 19.86 -0.38 -25.89
N ALA A 595 18.99 0.63 -25.87
CA ALA A 595 17.54 0.53 -25.90
C ALA A 595 16.94 0.64 -27.32
N THR A 596 17.29 -0.30 -28.20
CA THR A 596 16.87 -0.23 -29.62
C THR A 596 15.39 -0.59 -29.91
N PHE A 597 14.56 -0.74 -28.88
CA PHE A 597 13.14 -1.08 -29.04
C PHE A 597 12.25 0.16 -29.27
N ALA A 598 12.69 1.32 -28.79
CA ALA A 598 12.06 2.61 -28.99
C ALA A 598 12.87 3.48 -29.97
N ASN A 599 12.24 4.55 -30.48
CA ASN A 599 12.89 5.53 -31.34
C ASN A 599 13.74 6.50 -30.50
N ASP A 600 14.91 6.89 -30.98
CA ASP A 600 15.78 7.86 -30.33
C ASP A 600 15.00 9.15 -30.04
N GLY A 601 15.06 9.65 -28.80
CA GLY A 601 14.38 10.89 -28.40
C GLY A 601 12.91 10.73 -28.01
N THR A 602 12.47 9.50 -27.72
CA THR A 602 11.19 9.20 -27.07
C THR A 602 11.37 8.90 -25.59
N GLU A 603 10.30 8.95 -24.79
CA GLU A 603 10.42 8.76 -23.33
C GLU A 603 10.77 7.32 -22.91
N GLN A 604 10.38 6.29 -23.67
CA GLN A 604 10.80 4.90 -23.38
C GLN A 604 12.30 4.73 -23.66
N ASP A 605 12.80 5.30 -24.76
CA ASP A 605 14.23 5.32 -25.10
C ASP A 605 15.03 6.05 -24.01
N ALA A 606 14.57 7.26 -23.62
CA ALA A 606 15.20 8.05 -22.58
C ALA A 606 15.33 7.29 -21.24
N LEU A 607 14.24 6.68 -20.77
CA LEU A 607 14.25 5.92 -19.52
C LEU A 607 15.16 4.69 -19.61
N ALA A 608 15.07 3.92 -20.69
CA ALA A 608 15.86 2.70 -20.85
C ALA A 608 17.37 2.99 -20.93
N GLU A 609 17.78 4.00 -21.70
CA GLU A 609 19.18 4.43 -21.74
C GLU A 609 19.65 4.99 -20.40
N TYR A 610 18.81 5.76 -19.70
CA TYR A 610 19.16 6.30 -18.39
C TYR A 610 19.36 5.19 -17.35
N LEU A 611 18.45 4.23 -17.29
CA LEU A 611 18.58 3.05 -16.44
C LEU A 611 19.86 2.27 -16.77
N PHE A 612 20.12 2.04 -18.06
CA PHE A 612 21.25 1.21 -18.49
C PHE A 612 22.59 1.84 -18.10
N ASN A 613 22.69 3.15 -18.24
CA ASN A 613 23.93 3.86 -17.96
C ASN A 613 24.17 4.10 -16.47
N ASN A 614 23.13 4.15 -15.63
CA ASN A 614 23.25 4.55 -14.22
C ASN A 614 22.95 3.46 -13.20
N PHE A 615 22.13 2.46 -13.54
CA PHE A 615 21.60 1.47 -12.59
C PHE A 615 21.68 0.03 -13.10
N PHE A 616 22.49 -0.21 -14.13
CA PHE A 616 22.71 -1.54 -14.70
C PHE A 616 24.19 -1.93 -14.68
N GLU A 617 24.46 -3.25 -14.75
CA GLU A 617 25.75 -3.94 -14.75
C GLU A 617 26.99 -3.11 -14.34
N GLY A 618 27.38 -3.20 -13.06
CA GLY A 618 28.58 -2.55 -12.52
C GLY A 618 28.33 -1.17 -11.90
N ASN A 619 27.10 -0.67 -11.98
CA ASN A 619 26.59 0.44 -11.17
C ASN A 619 25.76 -0.07 -9.98
N GLU A 620 25.51 0.81 -9.01
CA GLU A 620 24.60 0.53 -7.91
C GLU A 620 23.14 0.53 -8.42
N PRO A 621 22.26 -0.36 -7.91
CA PRO A 621 20.83 -0.31 -8.21
C PRO A 621 20.20 1.02 -7.82
N PHE A 622 19.09 1.38 -8.48
CA PHE A 622 18.24 2.48 -8.01
C PHE A 622 17.68 2.13 -6.62
N ASN A 623 17.82 3.03 -5.66
CA ASN A 623 17.52 2.74 -4.25
C ASN A 623 16.87 3.90 -3.50
N SER A 624 16.30 4.88 -4.22
CA SER A 624 15.53 5.96 -3.61
C SER A 624 14.10 5.50 -3.35
N PRO A 625 13.70 5.22 -2.10
CA PRO A 625 12.36 4.73 -1.79
C PRO A 625 11.31 5.81 -2.10
N GLU A 626 10.06 5.36 -2.28
CA GLU A 626 8.92 6.27 -2.28
C GLU A 626 8.77 6.95 -0.92
N THR A 627 8.33 8.20 -0.93
CA THR A 627 8.17 9.02 0.28
C THR A 627 6.73 9.49 0.44
N THR A 628 6.35 9.83 1.67
CA THR A 628 5.06 10.48 1.90
C THR A 628 5.12 11.95 1.48
N ARG A 629 3.97 12.59 1.21
CA ARG A 629 3.88 14.07 0.96
C ARG A 629 4.59 14.95 2.00
N ALA A 630 4.68 14.48 3.23
CA ALA A 630 5.36 15.18 4.32
C ALA A 630 6.89 15.13 4.17
N GLU A 631 7.41 14.23 3.34
CA GLU A 631 8.82 13.96 3.11
C GLU A 631 9.28 14.34 1.70
N ASP A 632 8.35 14.60 0.76
CA ASP A 632 8.61 15.11 -0.60
C ASP A 632 9.55 16.32 -0.62
N THR A 633 10.49 16.33 -1.57
CA THR A 633 11.59 17.31 -1.61
C THR A 633 11.61 18.16 -2.87
N ARG A 634 11.19 17.63 -4.02
CA ARG A 634 11.11 18.38 -5.28
C ARG A 634 9.75 19.04 -5.46
N ILE A 635 8.66 18.39 -5.03
CA ILE A 635 7.29 18.88 -5.18
C ILE A 635 6.61 18.93 -3.82
N GLN A 636 6.68 20.07 -3.14
CA GLN A 636 6.21 20.18 -1.76
C GLN A 636 4.77 20.71 -1.66
N ASN A 637 3.88 19.90 -1.10
CA ASN A 637 2.53 20.33 -0.75
C ASN A 637 2.49 20.88 0.67
N LEU A 638 2.27 22.19 0.80
CA LEU A 638 2.29 22.90 2.09
C LEU A 638 1.10 22.58 3.01
N ALA A 639 0.15 21.76 2.55
CA ALA A 639 -0.84 21.15 3.44
C ALA A 639 -0.24 20.03 4.32
N PHE A 640 0.93 19.50 3.96
CA PHE A 640 1.60 18.37 4.61
C PHE A 640 3.01 18.71 5.11
N ARG A 641 3.51 19.92 4.80
CA ARG A 641 4.84 20.40 5.14
C ARG A 641 4.79 21.84 5.63
N GLU A 642 5.67 22.16 6.58
CA GLU A 642 5.82 23.52 7.12
C GLU A 642 6.93 24.31 6.41
N ASP A 643 7.79 23.63 5.64
CA ASP A 643 8.90 24.21 4.88
C ASP A 643 8.63 24.27 3.38
N SER A 644 9.43 25.07 2.67
CA SER A 644 9.34 25.27 1.22
C SER A 644 10.66 24.93 0.54
N VAL A 645 10.63 24.65 -0.77
CA VAL A 645 11.80 24.14 -1.51
C VAL A 645 12.97 25.11 -1.62
N ILE A 646 12.75 26.40 -1.34
CA ILE A 646 13.84 27.38 -1.29
C ILE A 646 14.51 27.24 0.07
N ASP A 647 15.54 26.39 0.10
CA ASP A 647 16.55 26.45 1.13
C ASP A 647 17.15 27.86 1.12
N GLY A 648 17.34 28.46 2.29
CA GLY A 648 17.84 29.82 2.46
C GLY A 648 19.27 30.02 1.92
N GLY A 649 19.44 30.07 0.60
CA GLY A 649 20.65 30.44 -0.14
C GLY A 649 20.88 31.95 -0.09
N GLY A 650 20.92 32.50 1.11
CA GLY A 650 21.13 33.91 1.39
C GLY A 650 21.74 34.19 2.77
N GLY A 651 22.34 33.19 3.41
CA GLY A 651 23.10 33.32 4.64
C GLY A 651 22.51 32.49 5.78
N SER A 652 23.40 31.79 6.49
CA SER A 652 23.17 31.13 7.77
C SER A 652 22.81 32.12 8.90
N GLY A 653 21.79 32.93 8.72
CA GLY A 653 21.29 33.84 9.72
C GLY A 653 19.93 33.37 10.18
N LEU A 654 19.84 32.94 11.45
CA LEU A 654 18.62 33.09 12.24
C LEU A 654 17.96 34.43 11.85
N GLU A 655 16.68 34.44 11.49
CA GLU A 655 15.97 35.71 11.35
C GLU A 655 15.83 36.32 12.74
N VAL A 656 16.76 37.23 13.09
CA VAL A 656 16.75 37.88 14.41
C VAL A 656 15.76 39.04 14.40
N ILE A 657 14.59 38.85 14.97
CA ILE A 657 13.62 39.92 15.24
C ILE A 657 14.03 40.59 16.55
N THR A 658 14.65 41.78 16.47
CA THR A 658 15.13 42.52 17.65
C THR A 658 14.26 43.74 17.95
N GLY A 659 13.77 43.82 19.18
CA GLY A 659 13.10 44.97 19.79
C GLY A 659 14.05 46.13 20.15
N ASP A 660 13.57 47.06 20.97
CA ASP A 660 14.35 48.16 21.56
C ASP A 660 14.38 48.07 23.10
N ASP A 661 15.09 48.97 23.79
CA ASP A 661 15.21 48.94 25.27
C ASP A 661 13.91 49.40 25.99
N GLY A 662 12.74 49.27 25.35
CA GLY A 662 11.45 49.60 25.95
C GLY A 662 10.44 48.49 25.74
N ASN A 663 9.35 48.52 26.49
CA ASN A 663 8.31 47.48 26.45
C ASN A 663 7.77 47.24 25.04
N ASN A 664 7.99 46.05 24.51
CA ASN A 664 7.66 45.63 23.17
C ASN A 664 6.57 44.55 23.15
N THR A 665 5.90 44.42 22.01
CA THR A 665 5.03 43.28 21.70
C THR A 665 5.46 42.75 20.34
N ILE A 666 6.10 41.58 20.33
CA ILE A 666 6.73 40.99 19.15
C ILE A 666 6.11 39.62 18.89
N ALA A 667 5.72 39.37 17.64
CA ALA A 667 5.27 38.08 17.16
C ALA A 667 6.16 37.66 15.98
N GLY A 668 6.80 36.49 16.08
CA GLY A 668 7.45 35.81 14.96
C GLY A 668 6.43 35.33 13.92
N GLY A 669 6.88 35.17 12.68
CA GLY A 669 6.12 34.46 11.66
C GLY A 669 6.35 32.95 11.78
N ASP A 670 6.03 32.17 10.76
CA ASP A 670 6.33 30.73 10.76
C ASP A 670 7.81 30.47 10.35
N GLY A 671 8.53 29.62 11.11
CA GLY A 671 9.91 29.16 10.85
C GLY A 671 10.92 29.44 11.98
N ALA A 672 12.06 28.74 12.03
CA ALA A 672 13.08 28.93 13.07
C ALA A 672 13.69 30.36 13.07
N GLN A 673 13.17 31.23 13.95
CA GLN A 673 13.59 32.62 14.11
C GLN A 673 14.41 32.81 15.40
N GLU A 674 14.92 34.02 15.65
CA GLU A 674 15.44 34.43 16.96
C GLU A 674 14.74 35.73 17.40
N ILE A 675 13.81 35.65 18.36
CA ILE A 675 13.15 36.84 18.91
C ILE A 675 13.95 37.41 20.09
N ARG A 676 14.23 38.71 20.07
CA ARG A 676 14.96 39.43 21.13
C ARG A 676 14.22 40.70 21.54
N GLY A 677 13.55 40.71 22.70
CA GLY A 677 12.96 41.92 23.29
C GLY A 677 13.98 43.00 23.68
N LEU A 678 15.16 42.57 24.16
CA LEU A 678 16.21 43.39 24.79
C LEU A 678 15.89 43.70 26.26
N GLY A 679 15.51 44.92 26.61
CA GLY A 679 15.18 45.28 27.99
C GLY A 679 13.90 46.11 28.05
N GLY A 680 13.30 46.25 29.23
CA GLY A 680 11.90 46.64 29.35
C GLY A 680 11.02 45.40 29.55
N ASP A 681 9.74 45.59 29.85
CA ASP A 681 8.82 44.47 30.10
C ASP A 681 8.10 44.12 28.79
N ASP A 682 8.44 42.97 28.21
CA ASP A 682 8.08 42.58 26.85
C ASP A 682 7.00 41.48 26.79
N ILE A 683 6.31 41.39 25.65
CA ILE A 683 5.45 40.26 25.29
C ILE A 683 5.97 39.66 23.98
N LEU A 684 6.50 38.44 24.02
CA LEU A 684 7.15 37.76 22.90
C LEU A 684 6.40 36.48 22.53
N ARG A 685 6.17 36.23 21.24
CA ARG A 685 5.47 35.03 20.72
C ARG A 685 6.14 34.49 19.47
N GLY A 686 6.54 33.22 19.42
CA GLY A 686 7.00 32.54 18.20
C GLY A 686 7.89 31.31 18.43
N ASP A 687 7.91 30.41 17.44
CA ASP A 687 8.57 29.09 17.30
C ASP A 687 10.12 29.15 17.23
N GLY A 688 10.68 30.31 17.57
CA GLY A 688 12.07 30.71 17.37
C GLY A 688 12.61 31.50 18.55
N ASN A 689 12.29 31.11 19.78
CA ASN A 689 12.97 31.68 20.93
C ASN A 689 14.33 30.99 21.05
N SER A 690 15.41 31.75 20.91
CA SER A 690 16.78 31.27 21.13
C SER A 690 17.47 32.19 22.13
N ARG A 691 17.90 31.58 23.25
CA ARG A 691 18.80 32.15 24.26
C ARG A 691 19.91 33.01 23.62
N SER A 692 19.85 34.32 23.80
CA SER A 692 21.00 35.20 23.53
C SER A 692 22.14 34.79 24.48
N SER A 693 23.28 34.38 23.93
CA SER A 693 24.47 33.93 24.68
C SER A 693 25.23 35.04 25.43
N LYS A 694 24.50 35.97 26.06
CA LYS A 694 25.03 36.90 27.04
C LYS A 694 24.25 36.78 28.35
N ALA A 695 24.72 35.89 29.22
CA ALA A 695 24.47 36.00 30.64
C ALA A 695 24.80 37.42 31.12
N GLY A 696 23.83 38.07 31.78
CA GLY A 696 23.97 39.38 32.45
C GLY A 696 23.64 40.62 31.60
N GLY A 697 22.63 40.57 30.73
CA GLY A 697 22.11 41.74 30.01
C GLY A 697 20.83 42.29 30.64
N VAL A 698 20.70 43.62 30.70
CA VAL A 698 19.49 44.39 31.08
C VAL A 698 18.21 43.74 30.52
N GLY A 699 17.35 43.19 31.40
CA GLY A 699 16.00 42.70 31.09
C GLY A 699 14.93 43.41 31.92
N GLY A 700 13.65 43.08 31.68
CA GLY A 700 12.48 43.50 32.45
C GLY A 700 11.59 42.31 32.77
N ASP A 701 10.38 42.53 33.28
CA ASP A 701 9.47 41.44 33.67
C ASP A 701 8.69 40.95 32.42
N ASP A 702 9.18 39.92 31.74
CA ASP A 702 8.73 39.49 30.41
C ASP A 702 7.62 38.42 30.43
N ILE A 703 6.81 38.37 29.36
CA ILE A 703 5.88 37.27 29.06
C ILE A 703 6.26 36.64 27.72
N ILE A 704 6.65 35.37 27.72
CA ILE A 704 7.15 34.68 26.53
C ILE A 704 6.31 33.42 26.22
N PHE A 705 5.88 33.28 24.97
CA PHE A 705 5.16 32.12 24.43
C PHE A 705 6.01 31.43 23.36
N GLY A 706 6.31 30.14 23.55
CA GLY A 706 7.02 29.26 22.60
C GLY A 706 6.17 28.99 21.37
N GLY A 707 4.99 28.40 21.55
CA GLY A 707 4.09 28.10 20.45
C GLY A 707 4.02 26.60 20.20
N ALA A 708 3.84 26.21 18.94
CA ALA A 708 3.96 24.81 18.57
C ALA A 708 5.40 24.50 18.16
N GLY A 709 5.90 23.33 18.52
CA GLY A 709 7.25 22.87 18.21
C GLY A 709 8.14 22.73 19.45
N ASN A 710 9.39 22.27 19.25
CA ASN A 710 10.34 22.11 20.36
C ASN A 710 11.20 23.38 20.54
N ASP A 711 10.87 24.21 21.52
CA ASP A 711 11.38 25.57 21.70
C ASP A 711 12.59 25.70 22.65
N ARG A 712 13.25 26.88 22.62
CA ARG A 712 14.38 27.24 23.50
C ARG A 712 14.20 28.62 24.16
N ILE A 713 13.35 28.68 25.17
CA ILE A 713 12.90 29.92 25.82
C ILE A 713 13.89 30.37 26.92
N GLY A 714 14.22 31.67 26.97
CA GLY A 714 15.05 32.25 28.03
C GLY A 714 14.53 33.63 28.49
N GLY A 715 14.22 33.77 29.79
CA GLY A 715 13.69 35.01 30.41
C GLY A 715 14.72 36.12 30.58
N LYS A 716 15.97 35.75 30.87
CA LYS A 716 17.13 36.63 31.11
C LYS A 716 17.16 37.27 32.49
N GLY A 717 16.40 38.34 32.74
CA GLY A 717 16.65 39.15 33.92
C GLY A 717 15.46 40.03 34.25
N GLY A 718 14.84 39.80 35.40
CA GLY A 718 13.48 40.27 35.67
C GLY A 718 12.67 39.13 36.26
N ASN A 719 11.42 39.39 36.65
CA ASN A 719 10.54 38.33 37.11
C ASN A 719 9.62 37.91 35.95
N ASP A 720 9.99 36.84 35.27
CA ASP A 720 9.44 36.46 33.98
C ASP A 720 8.31 35.43 34.09
N THR A 721 7.45 35.37 33.07
CA THR A 721 6.45 34.30 32.90
C THR A 721 6.64 33.64 31.53
N LEU A 722 7.03 32.38 31.54
CA LEU A 722 7.47 31.63 30.36
C LEU A 722 6.52 30.46 30.08
N PHE A 723 6.04 30.34 28.84
CA PHE A 723 5.15 29.28 28.37
C PHE A 723 5.79 28.55 27.19
N GLY A 724 6.09 27.25 27.32
CA GLY A 724 6.51 26.40 26.21
C GLY A 724 5.40 26.16 25.18
N GLU A 725 4.19 25.86 25.67
CA GLU A 725 2.98 25.55 24.88
C GLU A 725 2.99 24.11 24.33
N GLU A 726 3.13 23.83 23.04
CA GLU A 726 3.07 22.45 22.49
C GLU A 726 4.44 21.99 21.98
N GLY A 727 5.04 20.95 22.57
CA GLY A 727 6.31 20.36 22.13
C GLY A 727 7.21 19.98 23.31
N ASN A 728 8.43 19.50 23.03
CA ASN A 728 9.43 19.21 24.07
C ASN A 728 10.44 20.37 24.16
N ASP A 729 10.17 21.27 25.08
CA ASP A 729 10.82 22.56 25.18
C ASP A 729 12.03 22.56 26.11
N ARG A 730 12.87 23.57 25.95
CA ARG A 730 13.91 23.92 26.93
C ARG A 730 13.71 25.34 27.40
N ILE A 731 13.39 25.51 28.68
CA ILE A 731 13.03 26.79 29.28
C ILE A 731 14.03 27.15 30.37
N TRP A 732 14.55 28.37 30.31
CA TRP A 732 15.45 28.97 31.29
C TRP A 732 14.81 30.26 31.86
N GLY A 733 14.62 30.35 33.17
CA GLY A 733 14.21 31.59 33.85
C GLY A 733 15.31 32.65 33.78
N ASP A 734 16.54 32.23 34.13
CA ASP A 734 17.73 33.06 34.31
C ASP A 734 17.66 33.91 35.62
N ASP A 735 17.92 35.22 35.62
CA ASP A 735 18.02 36.02 36.87
C ASP A 735 16.65 36.60 37.31
N GLY A 736 16.01 36.07 38.35
CA GLY A 736 14.84 36.71 38.98
C GLY A 736 13.89 35.72 39.60
N ASP A 737 12.71 36.16 40.07
CA ASP A 737 11.69 35.23 40.56
C ASP A 737 10.73 34.87 39.40
N ASP A 738 10.95 33.72 38.76
CA ASP A 738 10.30 33.36 37.49
C ASP A 738 9.15 32.36 37.65
N ILE A 739 8.26 32.31 36.66
CA ILE A 739 7.20 31.30 36.53
C ILE A 739 7.34 30.57 35.20
N LEU A 740 7.59 29.27 35.25
CA LEU A 740 7.86 28.42 34.09
C LEU A 740 6.72 27.41 33.90
N TYR A 741 6.08 27.44 32.73
CA TYR A 741 5.13 26.45 32.24
C TYR A 741 5.76 25.69 31.08
N GLY A 742 5.96 24.38 31.23
CA GLY A 742 6.38 23.51 30.12
C GLY A 742 5.30 23.46 29.05
N GLY A 743 4.14 22.88 29.39
CA GLY A 743 3.02 22.74 28.46
C GLY A 743 2.89 21.29 28.01
N LEU A 744 2.36 21.05 26.81
CA LEU A 744 2.20 19.70 26.27
C LEU A 744 3.54 19.16 25.75
N GLY A 745 4.14 18.19 26.43
CA GLY A 745 5.35 17.50 26.00
C GLY A 745 6.21 17.07 27.18
N ASN A 746 7.46 16.69 26.92
CA ASN A 746 8.42 16.38 27.98
C ASN A 746 9.50 17.47 28.01
N ASP A 747 9.31 18.46 28.89
CA ASP A 747 10.11 19.68 28.85
C ASP A 747 11.33 19.62 29.75
N ILE A 748 12.29 20.52 29.52
CA ILE A 748 13.43 20.74 30.39
C ILE A 748 13.36 22.15 30.94
N LEU A 749 13.08 22.26 32.24
CA LEU A 749 12.91 23.52 32.95
C LEU A 749 14.12 23.79 33.86
N THR A 750 14.65 25.01 33.80
CA THR A 750 15.77 25.48 34.62
C THR A 750 15.41 26.86 35.16
N GLY A 751 15.45 27.04 36.47
CA GLY A 751 15.16 28.32 37.12
C GLY A 751 16.29 29.32 36.87
N ASP A 752 17.47 29.01 37.39
CA ASP A 752 18.67 29.86 37.35
C ASP A 752 19.76 29.30 36.40
N ASP A 753 20.46 30.16 35.64
CA ASP A 753 21.68 29.72 34.92
C ASP A 753 22.84 29.51 35.91
N PHE A 754 23.74 28.56 35.58
CA PHE A 754 24.90 28.12 36.39
C PHE A 754 25.91 29.24 36.73
N SER A 755 25.67 30.49 36.32
CA SER A 755 26.43 31.69 36.65
C SER A 755 26.07 32.36 37.98
N GLY A 756 25.07 31.87 38.71
CA GLY A 756 24.70 32.38 40.04
C GLY A 756 23.61 33.44 40.02
N GLY A 757 22.57 33.21 39.21
CA GLY A 757 21.27 33.83 39.37
C GLY A 757 20.74 33.64 40.80
N GLN A 758 19.89 34.57 41.22
CA GLN A 758 19.29 34.59 42.55
C GLN A 758 17.81 34.83 42.34
N GLY A 759 17.04 33.74 42.38
CA GLY A 759 15.60 33.72 42.21
C GLY A 759 14.88 32.85 43.23
N SER A 760 13.57 33.02 43.35
CA SER A 760 12.64 32.10 43.98
C SER A 760 11.63 31.67 42.92
N ASP A 761 11.92 30.59 42.21
CA ASP A 761 11.19 30.23 41.00
C ASP A 761 9.97 29.34 41.26
N ILE A 762 9.02 29.39 40.33
CA ILE A 762 7.83 28.56 40.31
C ILE A 762 7.81 27.70 39.04
N PHE A 763 8.01 26.40 39.21
CA PHE A 763 7.86 25.42 38.14
C PHE A 763 6.43 24.86 38.16
N VAL A 764 5.65 25.14 37.12
CA VAL A 764 4.23 24.82 37.09
C VAL A 764 3.99 23.45 36.48
N LEU A 765 3.26 22.60 37.20
CA LEU A 765 2.84 21.27 36.74
C LEU A 765 1.32 21.20 36.64
N ALA A 766 0.82 20.62 35.55
CA ALA A 766 -0.56 20.15 35.41
C ALA A 766 -0.61 18.69 34.96
N ALA A 767 -1.79 18.07 35.05
CA ALA A 767 -2.00 16.70 34.59
C ALA A 767 -2.40 16.68 33.10
N GLY A 768 -1.93 15.67 32.37
CA GLY A 768 -2.16 15.51 30.93
C GLY A 768 -1.23 16.36 30.05
N GLU A 769 -0.19 16.94 30.64
CA GLU A 769 0.79 17.80 29.97
C GLU A 769 2.08 17.04 29.61
N GLY A 770 2.37 15.91 30.24
CA GLY A 770 3.55 15.10 29.95
C GLY A 770 4.50 15.01 31.15
N THR A 771 5.76 14.66 30.92
CA THR A 771 6.76 14.48 31.99
C THR A 771 7.93 15.45 31.86
N ASP A 772 7.93 16.46 32.74
CA ASP A 772 8.96 17.50 32.73
C ASP A 772 10.21 17.09 33.51
N THR A 773 11.34 17.68 33.14
CA THR A 773 12.61 17.55 33.85
C THR A 773 13.02 18.90 34.42
N ILE A 774 13.05 19.03 35.74
CA ILE A 774 13.51 20.24 36.42
C ILE A 774 14.95 20.02 36.87
N THR A 775 15.86 20.90 36.45
CA THR A 775 17.30 20.59 36.49
C THR A 775 18.07 21.15 37.69
N ASP A 776 17.55 22.17 38.36
CA ASP A 776 18.30 22.99 39.33
C ASP A 776 17.52 23.38 40.61
N PHE A 777 16.28 22.92 40.76
CA PHE A 777 15.39 23.24 41.89
C PHE A 777 16.08 23.23 43.28
N GLU A 778 16.04 24.36 43.99
CA GLU A 778 16.58 24.57 45.33
C GLU A 778 15.50 24.52 46.41
N VAL A 779 15.55 23.47 47.25
CA VAL A 779 14.57 23.26 48.32
C VAL A 779 14.57 24.40 49.33
N GLY A 780 13.41 25.05 49.48
CA GLY A 780 13.20 26.14 50.44
C GLY A 780 13.49 27.52 49.87
N ILE A 781 13.88 27.58 48.60
CA ILE A 781 13.92 28.78 47.78
C ILE A 781 12.81 28.65 46.73
N ASP A 782 12.85 27.61 45.90
CA ASP A 782 11.90 27.40 44.81
C ASP A 782 10.61 26.68 45.24
N PHE A 783 9.60 26.80 44.37
CA PHE A 783 8.30 26.20 44.53
C PHE A 783 7.87 25.41 43.29
N ILE A 784 7.15 24.32 43.52
CA ILE A 784 6.38 23.62 42.50
C ILE A 784 4.96 24.18 42.54
N GLY A 785 4.56 24.82 41.46
CA GLY A 785 3.21 25.32 41.26
C GLY A 785 2.27 24.21 40.78
N LEU A 786 1.14 24.03 41.46
CA LEU A 786 0.15 23.02 41.13
C LEU A 786 -1.06 23.65 40.43
N ALA A 787 -1.17 23.43 39.12
CA ALA A 787 -2.25 23.90 38.27
C ALA A 787 -3.31 22.80 38.03
N GLY A 788 -4.36 23.10 37.27
CA GLY A 788 -5.34 22.10 36.81
C GLY A 788 -6.15 21.40 37.90
N GLY A 789 -6.19 21.94 39.12
CA GLY A 789 -6.89 21.32 40.26
C GLY A 789 -6.05 20.33 41.07
N LEU A 790 -4.74 20.24 40.81
CA LEU A 790 -3.80 19.47 41.62
C LEU A 790 -3.66 20.06 43.04
N SER A 791 -3.35 19.19 44.01
CA SER A 791 -3.07 19.58 45.39
C SER A 791 -1.93 18.72 45.95
N PHE A 792 -1.17 19.21 46.92
CA PHE A 792 -0.08 18.42 47.50
C PHE A 792 -0.55 17.05 48.01
N GLY A 793 -1.75 16.99 48.59
CA GLY A 793 -2.33 15.75 49.12
C GLY A 793 -2.71 14.71 48.05
N SER A 794 -2.73 15.08 46.76
CA SER A 794 -3.01 14.16 45.66
C SER A 794 -1.75 13.65 44.96
N LEU A 795 -0.56 14.07 45.36
CA LEU A 795 0.70 13.71 44.71
C LEU A 795 1.40 12.53 45.39
N SER A 796 2.14 11.78 44.59
CA SER A 796 3.11 10.77 45.00
C SER A 796 4.52 11.31 44.77
N LEU A 797 5.37 11.26 45.80
CA LEU A 797 6.78 11.66 45.72
C LEU A 797 7.66 10.43 45.91
N THR A 798 8.42 10.08 44.88
CA THR A 798 9.29 8.88 44.90
C THR A 798 10.73 9.25 44.58
N GLN A 799 11.66 8.91 45.47
CA GLN A 799 13.09 9.05 45.17
C GLN A 799 13.56 7.90 44.27
N GLN A 800 14.15 8.22 43.12
CA GLN A 800 14.73 7.24 42.20
C GLN A 800 16.16 7.65 41.82
N GLY A 801 17.16 6.95 42.33
CA GLY A 801 18.55 7.31 42.07
C GLY A 801 18.89 8.70 42.62
N ASN A 802 19.36 9.61 41.75
CA ASN A 802 19.66 11.00 42.08
C ASN A 802 18.52 11.97 41.74
N LYS A 803 17.32 11.51 41.36
CA LYS A 803 16.16 12.35 41.07
C LYS A 803 14.98 12.07 41.98
N THR A 804 14.12 13.06 42.17
CA THR A 804 12.82 12.92 42.83
C THR A 804 11.72 12.97 41.78
N ILE A 805 10.87 11.96 41.74
CA ILE A 805 9.72 11.86 40.85
C ILE A 805 8.48 12.42 41.54
N VAL A 806 7.79 13.34 40.87
CA VAL A 806 6.47 13.87 41.26
C VAL A 806 5.42 13.28 40.34
N ALA A 807 4.45 12.56 40.90
CA ALA A 807 3.43 11.86 40.14
C ALA A 807 2.02 12.14 40.67
N PHE A 808 1.03 12.08 39.80
CA PHE A 808 -0.40 12.14 40.12
C PHE A 808 -1.11 10.93 39.50
N ALA A 809 -1.80 10.13 40.31
CA ALA A 809 -2.32 8.82 39.90
C ALA A 809 -1.19 7.95 39.27
N ASP A 810 -1.37 7.51 38.02
CA ASP A 810 -0.39 6.70 37.28
C ASP A 810 0.52 7.53 36.36
N GLU A 811 0.32 8.85 36.33
CA GLU A 811 1.08 9.79 35.49
C GLU A 811 2.27 10.38 36.25
N THR A 812 3.44 10.41 35.61
CA THR A 812 4.60 11.16 36.12
C THR A 812 4.52 12.57 35.57
N LEU A 813 4.43 13.55 36.47
CA LEU A 813 4.34 14.97 36.10
C LEU A 813 5.73 15.57 35.92
N ALA A 814 6.67 15.26 36.83
CA ALA A 814 8.02 15.81 36.75
C ALA A 814 9.10 14.94 37.40
N GLU A 815 10.33 15.11 36.90
CA GLU A 815 11.57 14.57 37.42
C GLU A 815 12.48 15.71 37.89
N LEU A 816 12.70 15.83 39.20
CA LEU A 816 13.61 16.83 39.77
C LEU A 816 15.00 16.23 39.94
N LEU A 817 15.98 16.74 39.19
CA LEU A 817 17.35 16.23 39.18
C LEU A 817 18.13 16.73 40.41
N GLY A 818 18.82 15.82 41.11
CA GLY A 818 19.66 16.17 42.26
C GLY A 818 18.90 16.52 43.54
N VAL A 819 17.57 16.59 43.49
CA VAL A 819 16.73 17.03 44.61
C VAL A 819 16.33 15.86 45.51
N SER A 820 16.30 16.12 46.82
CA SER A 820 15.71 15.25 47.82
C SER A 820 15.09 16.08 48.95
N GLY A 821 14.11 15.52 49.66
CA GLY A 821 13.54 16.17 50.84
C GLY A 821 12.46 17.21 50.56
N LEU A 822 11.77 17.14 49.41
CA LEU A 822 10.56 17.92 49.15
C LEU A 822 9.50 17.66 50.23
N SER A 823 8.82 18.73 50.64
CA SER A 823 7.70 18.66 51.59
C SER A 823 6.57 19.57 51.13
N GLU A 824 5.44 19.59 51.83
CA GLU A 824 4.31 20.46 51.46
C GLU A 824 4.70 21.93 51.30
N SER A 825 5.74 22.41 52.00
CA SER A 825 6.22 23.79 51.85
C SER A 825 6.96 24.07 50.54
N SER A 826 7.34 23.03 49.79
CA SER A 826 7.94 23.13 48.44
C SER A 826 6.89 23.26 47.35
N PHE A 827 5.60 23.20 47.68
CA PHE A 827 4.51 23.25 46.72
C PHE A 827 3.57 24.41 47.05
N MET A 828 2.98 24.98 46.01
CA MET A 828 1.91 25.96 46.13
C MET A 828 0.83 25.71 45.09
N THR A 829 -0.41 26.07 45.41
CA THR A 829 -1.49 26.10 44.42
C THR A 829 -1.50 27.46 43.75
N ILE A 830 -1.59 27.47 42.44
CA ILE A 830 -1.60 28.67 41.60
C ILE A 830 -2.97 28.92 40.99
#